data_AF-A0A2V8RRN5-F1
#
_entry.id   AF-A0A2V8RRN5-F1
#
_cell.length_a   1.000
_cell.length_b   1.000
_cell.length_c   1.000
_cell.angle_alpha   90.00
_cell.angle_beta   90.00
_cell.angle_gamma   90.00
#
_symmetry.space_group_name_H-M   'P 1'
#
loop_
_entity.id
_entity.type
_entity.pdbx_description
1 polymer ?
#
loop_
_entity_poly.entity_id
_entity_poly.type
_entity_poly.pdbx_seq_one_letter_code
_entity_poly.pdbx_strand_id
1 'polypeptide(L)'
;MPDKDQEKFVAWFEELGRDDVARAGGKGANLGEMTRAKLPVPSGFVVTADAYRACLDANHLSEKIAERLRDLDVSKAEALRAAAKEVQGWISKAEVPDEITAAVRDAYAELSKRDDTDAEYVAVRSSATAEDTKAASFAGMNRSFTNVRGADDLLARVRDCWASLYGERAIAYRAEKKMTDEPAIACIVQQMVNSDKAGVMFTADPATGDNSVIVIEAAWGLGEVVVGGQVSPDHLVINKETGEINERRIGQKAFKVVRGDDGADSRVDLEKKEADAPVLSDDEIARLVEIARKDEAHYGEPQDTEWAVEGNEVFIVQSRPITVAPPQSAAGGQAKTPNATAHGDEQPAQTRGQELVKGLGASAGVAVGAVRVLRSPGEGAGFRAGEILVAPLTAPDWVPLMQQAAAIITDQGGATSHAAIISREMGLPCIVGAGNATEVLKDGMTVTVDGGAGVVYEGGEASAETQAKRKPVEVAERETQAAPLVTATKLYVNLAVPDEAERVAALDVDGVGLLRAEFMLPVALDGRHPRALIEAGETEQFVVMMADSLRRFAAAFAPRPVIYRTMDFRSNEVRQLKGGDQYEPTEQNPMLGYRGVFRYTREPDLFKLELEAVKRVRAEFDNLQLMLPFVRTTWELEACLKIIDEVEARSGNSKLWVMAEVPSIVHRLDDYAARGITGVSIGSNDLTQLMLGVDRDSELCAPLFDERDGAVLAAIEQIIGGCRRLSLTCSICGQAPSRYPEYVEQLVSWGIDSISVNPDAINTTRRHIAAAERKIELEAARSSSPEAAHASSKSSEHYVSAATSKLTEQRNEGISSSGSEQS
;
A
#
# COMPACT_ATOMS: atom_id res chain seq x y z
N MET A 1 36.76 33.14 -9.06
CA MET A 1 35.71 32.84 -8.05
C MET A 1 34.42 32.80 -8.82
N PRO A 2 33.63 31.72 -8.77
CA PRO A 2 32.31 31.73 -9.38
C PRO A 2 31.51 32.90 -8.81
N ASP A 3 30.66 33.50 -9.63
CA ASP A 3 29.81 34.60 -9.20
C ASP A 3 28.84 34.06 -8.13
N LYS A 4 28.66 34.77 -7.01
CA LYS A 4 27.80 34.27 -5.90
C LYS A 4 26.36 34.01 -6.34
N ASP A 5 25.93 34.65 -7.42
CA ASP A 5 24.61 34.48 -8.02
C ASP A 5 24.50 33.21 -8.88
N GLN A 6 25.60 32.67 -9.42
CA GLN A 6 25.61 31.37 -10.12
C GLN A 6 25.36 30.21 -9.17
N GLU A 7 25.98 30.22 -7.97
CA GLU A 7 25.80 29.18 -6.94
C GLU A 7 24.36 29.11 -6.43
N LYS A 8 23.57 30.19 -6.59
CA LYS A 8 22.17 30.21 -6.14
C LYS A 8 21.24 29.42 -7.08
N PHE A 9 21.44 29.53 -8.39
CA PHE A 9 20.51 29.02 -9.39
C PHE A 9 20.89 27.67 -10.00
N VAL A 10 22.18 27.34 -9.96
CA VAL A 10 22.71 26.05 -10.41
C VAL A 10 23.53 25.43 -9.29
N ALA A 11 23.36 24.13 -9.10
CA ALA A 11 24.14 23.34 -8.16
C ALA A 11 24.65 22.07 -8.85
N TRP A 12 25.95 21.82 -8.81
CA TRP A 12 26.53 20.60 -9.39
C TRP A 12 26.25 19.39 -8.50
N PHE A 13 26.19 18.18 -9.07
CA PHE A 13 25.92 16.98 -8.25
C PHE A 13 26.95 16.79 -7.13
N GLU A 14 28.22 17.14 -7.35
CA GLU A 14 29.28 17.04 -6.35
C GLU A 14 29.09 17.99 -5.16
N GLU A 15 28.27 19.03 -5.32
CA GLU A 15 27.95 20.04 -4.30
C GLU A 15 26.70 19.67 -3.49
N LEU A 16 25.96 18.64 -3.90
CA LEU A 16 24.64 18.29 -3.38
C LEU A 16 24.62 17.01 -2.56
N GLY A 17 23.65 16.90 -1.67
CA GLY A 17 23.45 15.77 -0.76
C GLY A 17 22.05 15.55 -0.26
N ARG A 18 21.87 14.52 0.60
CA ARG A 18 20.57 14.20 1.23
C ARG A 18 19.92 15.37 1.97
N ASP A 19 20.69 16.31 2.50
CA ASP A 19 20.17 17.48 3.22
C ASP A 19 19.71 18.62 2.28
N ASP A 20 20.01 18.54 0.98
CA ASP A 20 19.74 19.59 -0.01
C ASP A 20 18.37 19.43 -0.71
N VAL A 21 17.46 18.61 -0.19
CA VAL A 21 16.14 18.35 -0.79
C VAL A 21 15.34 19.62 -1.03
N ALA A 22 15.44 20.62 -0.15
CA ALA A 22 14.74 21.90 -0.32
C ALA A 22 15.26 22.73 -1.52
N ARG A 23 16.52 22.51 -1.93
CA ARG A 23 17.20 23.24 -3.00
C ARG A 23 17.17 22.46 -4.32
N ALA A 24 17.39 21.15 -4.28
CA ALA A 24 17.55 20.29 -5.45
C ALA A 24 16.40 19.28 -5.69
N GLY A 25 15.40 19.26 -4.80
CA GLY A 25 14.39 18.20 -4.77
C GLY A 25 14.96 16.84 -4.35
N GLY A 26 14.10 15.85 -4.14
CA GLY A 26 14.52 14.54 -3.62
C GLY A 26 15.45 13.79 -4.57
N LYS A 27 15.08 13.68 -5.85
CA LYS A 27 15.91 13.06 -6.90
C LYS A 27 17.26 13.74 -7.09
N GLY A 28 17.28 15.08 -7.11
CA GLY A 28 18.51 15.86 -7.30
C GLY A 28 19.46 15.73 -6.11
N ALA A 29 18.91 15.79 -4.88
CA ALA A 29 19.65 15.52 -3.66
C ALA A 29 20.26 14.10 -3.65
N ASN A 30 19.49 13.11 -4.12
CA ASN A 30 19.93 11.73 -4.17
C ASN A 30 21.01 11.47 -5.25
N LEU A 31 20.91 12.11 -6.42
CA LEU A 31 21.98 12.09 -7.43
C LEU A 31 23.29 12.67 -6.90
N GLY A 32 23.21 13.77 -6.13
CA GLY A 32 24.37 14.33 -5.45
C GLY A 32 24.96 13.37 -4.41
N GLU A 33 24.10 12.73 -3.61
CA GLU A 33 24.51 11.71 -2.64
C GLU A 33 25.27 10.54 -3.30
N MET A 34 24.72 9.97 -4.37
CA MET A 34 25.37 8.89 -5.13
C MET A 34 26.72 9.33 -5.73
N THR A 35 26.79 10.56 -6.24
CA THR A 35 28.01 11.15 -6.81
C THR A 35 29.10 11.27 -5.73
N ARG A 36 28.76 11.72 -4.53
CA ARG A 36 29.70 11.78 -3.39
C ARG A 36 30.10 10.41 -2.87
N ALA A 37 29.22 9.43 -2.98
CA ALA A 37 29.52 8.03 -2.71
C ALA A 37 30.47 7.40 -3.77
N LYS A 38 30.82 8.15 -4.82
CA LYS A 38 31.66 7.71 -5.94
C LYS A 38 31.04 6.54 -6.72
N LEU A 39 29.71 6.49 -6.76
CA LEU A 39 29.00 5.66 -7.73
C LEU A 39 29.14 6.30 -9.11
N PRO A 40 29.11 5.51 -10.20
CA PRO A 40 29.33 6.03 -11.54
C PRO A 40 28.07 6.73 -12.06
N VAL A 41 27.76 7.91 -11.53
CA VAL A 41 26.63 8.72 -11.95
C VAL A 41 27.05 9.59 -13.13
N PRO A 42 26.27 9.68 -14.23
CA PRO A 42 26.56 10.62 -15.31
C PRO A 42 26.60 12.05 -14.77
N SER A 43 27.59 12.82 -15.21
CA SER A 43 27.77 14.21 -14.80
C SER A 43 26.53 15.05 -15.05
N GLY A 44 26.32 16.04 -14.20
CA GLY A 44 25.17 16.91 -14.32
C GLY A 44 25.08 17.93 -13.22
N PHE A 45 24.05 18.76 -13.33
CA PHE A 45 23.74 19.81 -12.39
C PHE A 45 22.23 19.92 -12.20
N VAL A 46 21.83 20.64 -11.17
CA VAL A 46 20.43 20.91 -10.85
C VAL A 46 20.18 22.40 -11.02
N VAL A 47 19.16 22.74 -11.82
CA VAL A 47 18.53 24.06 -11.80
C VAL A 47 17.66 24.11 -10.55
N THR A 48 18.04 24.93 -9.59
CA THR A 48 17.53 24.86 -8.21
C THR A 48 16.08 25.31 -8.10
N ALA A 49 15.42 24.91 -7.01
CA ALA A 49 14.10 25.43 -6.64
C ALA A 49 14.08 26.96 -6.51
N ASP A 50 15.21 27.59 -6.20
CA ASP A 50 15.33 29.06 -6.12
C ASP A 50 15.32 29.73 -7.50
N ALA A 51 15.85 29.06 -8.53
CA ALA A 51 15.73 29.54 -9.91
C ALA A 51 14.26 29.56 -10.37
N TYR A 52 13.49 28.52 -10.00
CA TYR A 52 12.06 28.48 -10.25
C TYR A 52 11.32 29.62 -9.53
N ARG A 53 11.56 29.83 -8.23
CA ARG A 53 10.94 30.91 -7.45
C ARG A 53 11.27 32.28 -8.04
N ALA A 54 12.54 32.54 -8.32
CA ALA A 54 12.99 33.80 -8.91
C ALA A 54 12.36 34.06 -10.30
N CYS A 55 12.15 33.02 -11.10
CA CYS A 55 11.44 33.15 -12.38
C CYS A 55 9.97 33.52 -12.19
N LEU A 56 9.27 32.92 -11.22
CA LEU A 56 7.88 33.30 -10.93
C LEU A 56 7.76 34.74 -10.41
N ASP A 57 8.66 35.13 -9.50
CA ASP A 57 8.69 36.47 -8.93
C ASP A 57 8.93 37.54 -10.01
N ALA A 58 9.92 37.34 -10.88
CA ALA A 58 10.26 38.27 -11.96
C ALA A 58 9.11 38.46 -12.97
N ASN A 59 8.24 37.47 -13.11
CA ASN A 59 7.08 37.51 -14.02
C ASN A 59 5.76 37.84 -13.28
N HIS A 60 5.81 38.12 -11.97
CA HIS A 60 4.64 38.32 -11.10
C HIS A 60 3.60 37.20 -11.21
N LEU A 61 4.06 35.96 -11.36
CA LEU A 61 3.19 34.81 -11.58
C LEU A 61 2.67 34.18 -10.29
N SER A 62 3.39 34.25 -9.18
CA SER A 62 3.01 33.62 -7.91
C SER A 62 1.61 34.04 -7.44
N GLU A 63 1.37 35.35 -7.33
CA GLU A 63 0.06 35.88 -6.93
C GLU A 63 -1.04 35.54 -7.94
N LYS A 64 -0.74 35.65 -9.23
CA LYS A 64 -1.69 35.36 -10.31
C LYS A 64 -2.12 33.89 -10.35
N ILE A 65 -1.17 32.97 -10.12
CA ILE A 65 -1.43 31.54 -10.01
C ILE A 65 -2.25 31.26 -8.75
N ALA A 66 -1.87 31.83 -7.61
CA ALA A 66 -2.61 31.67 -6.37
C ALA A 66 -4.06 32.15 -6.50
N GLU A 67 -4.31 33.31 -7.11
CA GLU A 67 -5.65 33.81 -7.38
C GLU A 67 -6.46 32.88 -8.29
N ARG A 68 -5.84 32.37 -9.36
CA ARG A 68 -6.52 31.48 -10.31
C ARG A 68 -6.96 30.16 -9.70
N LEU A 69 -6.19 29.66 -8.73
CA LEU A 69 -6.40 28.37 -8.08
C LEU A 69 -7.20 28.48 -6.76
N ARG A 70 -7.29 29.66 -6.14
CA ARG A 70 -7.91 29.88 -4.81
C ARG A 70 -9.33 29.33 -4.69
N ASP A 71 -10.17 29.63 -5.68
CA ASP A 71 -11.59 29.24 -5.70
C ASP A 71 -11.88 28.16 -6.76
N LEU A 72 -10.84 27.45 -7.21
CA LEU A 72 -10.99 26.41 -8.21
C LEU A 72 -11.67 25.19 -7.59
N ASP A 73 -12.88 24.88 -8.07
CA ASP A 73 -13.56 23.63 -7.76
C ASP A 73 -12.91 22.46 -8.52
N VAL A 74 -11.94 21.80 -7.86
CA VAL A 74 -11.18 20.69 -8.43
C VAL A 74 -12.01 19.44 -8.69
N SER A 75 -13.26 19.36 -8.19
CA SER A 75 -14.19 18.26 -8.50
C SER A 75 -14.77 18.36 -9.92
N LYS A 76 -14.70 19.55 -10.54
CA LYS A 76 -15.19 19.79 -11.91
C LYS A 76 -14.06 19.60 -12.92
N ALA A 77 -14.04 18.44 -13.58
CA ALA A 77 -13.00 18.06 -14.54
C ALA A 77 -12.72 19.12 -15.62
N GLU A 78 -13.74 19.76 -16.20
CA GLU A 78 -13.54 20.79 -17.22
C GLU A 78 -12.92 22.08 -16.66
N ALA A 79 -13.34 22.50 -15.46
CA ALA A 79 -12.80 23.69 -14.80
C ALA A 79 -11.34 23.47 -14.37
N LEU A 80 -11.04 22.30 -13.82
CA LEU A 80 -9.69 21.87 -13.46
C LEU A 80 -8.77 21.84 -14.69
N ARG A 81 -9.21 21.21 -15.79
CA ARG A 81 -8.46 21.17 -17.04
C ARG A 81 -8.19 22.55 -17.62
N ALA A 82 -9.19 23.43 -17.60
CA ALA A 82 -9.04 24.79 -18.09
C ALA A 82 -8.03 25.59 -17.23
N ALA A 83 -8.13 25.49 -15.90
CA ALA A 83 -7.22 26.16 -14.98
C ALA A 83 -5.78 25.63 -15.10
N ALA A 84 -5.60 24.31 -15.17
CA ALA A 84 -4.30 23.68 -15.38
C ALA A 84 -3.64 24.18 -16.66
N LYS A 85 -4.36 24.12 -17.79
CA LYS A 85 -3.86 24.57 -19.09
C LYS A 85 -3.51 26.06 -19.10
N GLU A 86 -4.29 26.88 -18.40
CA GLU A 86 -4.06 28.32 -18.30
C GLU A 86 -2.80 28.64 -17.49
N VAL A 87 -2.65 28.03 -16.30
CA VAL A 87 -1.47 28.20 -15.45
C VAL A 87 -0.20 27.69 -16.13
N GLN A 88 -0.26 26.50 -16.73
CA GLN A 88 0.84 25.95 -17.53
C GLN A 88 1.22 26.89 -18.67
N GLY A 89 0.22 27.47 -19.35
CA GLY A 89 0.43 28.44 -20.42
C GLY A 89 1.09 29.75 -19.95
N TRP A 90 0.89 30.17 -18.69
CA TRP A 90 1.60 31.31 -18.13
C TRP A 90 3.07 30.99 -17.88
N ILE A 91 3.36 29.83 -17.28
CA ILE A 91 4.73 29.41 -16.94
C ILE A 91 5.55 29.15 -18.21
N SER A 92 5.00 28.47 -19.21
CA SER A 92 5.70 28.19 -20.47
C SER A 92 6.07 29.46 -21.26
N LYS A 93 5.35 30.57 -21.02
CA LYS A 93 5.59 31.89 -21.64
C LYS A 93 6.37 32.86 -20.76
N ALA A 94 6.75 32.46 -19.54
CA ALA A 94 7.50 33.30 -18.63
C ALA A 94 8.87 33.64 -19.22
N GLU A 95 9.29 34.90 -19.08
CA GLU A 95 10.63 35.34 -19.45
C GLU A 95 11.59 34.93 -18.34
N VAL A 96 12.54 34.04 -18.65
CA VAL A 96 13.53 33.56 -17.68
C VAL A 96 14.57 34.68 -17.46
N PRO A 97 14.79 35.14 -16.22
CA PRO A 97 15.79 36.17 -15.91
C PRO A 97 17.16 35.90 -16.53
N ASP A 98 17.84 36.96 -16.99
CA ASP A 98 19.14 36.87 -17.68
C ASP A 98 20.21 36.16 -16.82
N GLU A 99 20.18 36.37 -15.50
CA GLU A 99 21.09 35.73 -14.54
C GLU A 99 20.92 34.20 -14.52
N ILE A 100 19.67 33.72 -14.52
CA ILE A 100 19.35 32.28 -14.56
C ILE A 100 19.72 31.72 -15.94
N THR A 101 19.37 32.44 -17.01
CA THR A 101 19.71 32.07 -18.39
C THR A 101 21.22 31.92 -18.57
N ALA A 102 22.01 32.88 -18.06
CA ALA A 102 23.46 32.85 -18.10
C ALA A 102 24.01 31.68 -17.28
N ALA A 103 23.55 31.49 -16.04
CA ALA A 103 23.99 30.41 -15.16
C ALA A 103 23.75 29.02 -15.79
N VAL A 104 22.57 28.78 -16.38
CA VAL A 104 22.25 27.50 -17.04
C VAL A 104 23.09 27.30 -18.31
N ARG A 105 23.29 28.36 -19.12
CA ARG A 105 24.13 28.29 -20.34
C ARG A 105 25.59 27.99 -19.99
N ASP A 106 26.13 28.67 -18.98
CA ASP A 106 27.50 28.49 -18.53
C ASP A 106 27.70 27.08 -17.97
N ALA A 107 26.77 26.59 -17.14
CA ALA A 107 26.82 25.23 -16.60
C ALA A 107 26.72 24.16 -17.71
N TYR A 108 25.86 24.35 -18.70
CA TYR A 108 25.75 23.46 -19.87
C TYR A 108 27.03 23.45 -20.72
N ALA A 109 27.62 24.62 -20.96
CA ALA A 109 28.88 24.73 -21.69
C ALA A 109 30.07 24.14 -20.91
N GLU A 110 30.05 24.22 -19.57
CA GLU A 110 31.06 23.62 -18.71
C GLU A 110 30.89 22.10 -18.60
N LEU A 111 29.65 21.59 -18.56
CA LEU A 111 29.35 20.16 -18.58
C LEU A 111 29.95 19.51 -19.83
N SER A 112 29.89 20.19 -20.98
CA SER A 112 30.52 19.76 -22.23
C SER A 112 32.05 19.72 -22.21
N LYS A 113 32.71 20.32 -21.21
CA LYS A 113 34.18 20.35 -21.08
C LYS A 113 34.71 19.38 -20.03
N ARG A 114 33.93 19.09 -18.98
CA ARG A 114 34.40 18.34 -17.81
C ARG A 114 34.79 16.90 -18.11
N ASP A 115 34.09 16.27 -19.06
CA ASP A 115 34.22 14.82 -19.29
C ASP A 115 34.95 14.46 -20.61
N ASP A 116 35.55 15.44 -21.31
CA ASP A 116 36.15 15.25 -22.67
C ASP A 116 35.17 14.57 -23.66
N THR A 117 33.88 14.64 -23.35
CA THR A 117 32.77 14.22 -24.19
C THR A 117 32.12 15.46 -24.77
N ASP A 118 31.79 15.46 -26.06
CA ASP A 118 30.81 16.39 -26.61
C ASP A 118 29.46 16.08 -25.92
N ALA A 119 29.23 16.59 -24.71
CA ALA A 119 27.98 16.44 -23.94
C ALA A 119 26.87 17.30 -24.57
N GLU A 120 26.64 17.03 -25.85
CA GLU A 120 25.72 17.71 -26.73
C GLU A 120 24.27 17.39 -26.37
N TYR A 121 24.05 16.25 -25.71
CA TYR A 121 22.73 15.74 -25.33
C TYR A 121 22.62 15.59 -23.81
N VAL A 122 21.56 16.14 -23.24
CA VAL A 122 21.23 16.03 -21.81
C VAL A 122 19.82 15.52 -21.61
N ALA A 123 19.59 14.82 -20.50
CA ALA A 123 18.29 14.53 -19.96
C ALA A 123 17.87 15.64 -18.99
N VAL A 124 16.62 16.10 -19.11
CA VAL A 124 16.02 17.07 -18.20
C VAL A 124 14.92 16.38 -17.42
N ARG A 125 15.09 16.20 -16.10
CA ARG A 125 14.17 15.47 -15.23
C ARG A 125 13.64 16.39 -14.13
N SER A 126 12.35 16.31 -13.85
CA SER A 126 11.74 16.98 -12.71
C SER A 126 12.23 16.38 -11.38
N SER A 127 12.47 17.25 -10.40
CA SER A 127 12.80 16.89 -9.03
C SER A 127 12.03 17.81 -8.08
N ALA A 128 10.80 17.45 -7.73
CA ALA A 128 10.02 18.30 -6.82
C ALA A 128 10.52 18.18 -5.37
N THR A 129 10.41 19.27 -4.61
CA THR A 129 10.85 19.30 -3.19
C THR A 129 9.95 18.46 -2.26
N ALA A 130 8.76 18.08 -2.74
CA ALA A 130 7.78 17.28 -2.01
C ALA A 130 7.53 15.88 -2.63
N GLU A 131 8.26 15.52 -3.70
CA GLU A 131 8.03 14.30 -4.49
C GLU A 131 8.51 13.01 -3.80
N ASP A 132 9.42 13.11 -2.83
CA ASP A 132 10.06 11.97 -2.14
C ASP A 132 9.88 12.02 -0.60
N THR A 133 8.66 12.28 -0.14
CA THR A 133 8.31 12.00 1.28
C THR A 133 7.67 10.62 1.37
N LYS A 134 7.91 9.86 2.45
CA LYS A 134 7.31 8.54 2.72
C LYS A 134 5.76 8.53 2.66
N ALA A 135 5.12 9.70 2.58
CA ALA A 135 3.68 9.90 2.55
C ALA A 135 3.10 10.32 1.17
N ALA A 136 3.93 10.61 0.15
CA ALA A 136 3.45 11.07 -1.15
C ALA A 136 4.25 10.44 -2.30
N SER A 137 3.64 9.49 -3.01
CA SER A 137 4.20 8.95 -4.26
C SER A 137 3.63 9.75 -5.44
N PHE A 138 4.42 10.68 -5.98
CA PHE A 138 4.09 11.40 -7.23
C PHE A 138 4.58 10.64 -8.48
N ALA A 139 4.78 9.32 -8.37
CA ALA A 139 5.36 8.50 -9.43
C ALA A 139 4.62 8.71 -10.77
N GLY A 140 5.38 9.11 -11.79
CA GLY A 140 4.87 9.30 -13.16
C GLY A 140 4.01 10.56 -13.41
N MET A 141 3.90 11.49 -12.45
CA MET A 141 3.10 12.71 -12.64
C MET A 141 3.84 13.87 -13.31
N ASN A 142 5.17 13.92 -13.24
CA ASN A 142 6.00 15.00 -13.79
C ASN A 142 6.79 14.56 -15.04
N ARG A 143 7.12 15.52 -15.92
CA ARG A 143 7.75 15.25 -17.23
C ARG A 143 9.27 15.09 -17.13
N SER A 144 9.80 14.10 -17.85
CA SER A 144 11.22 13.97 -18.17
C SER A 144 11.41 14.09 -19.69
N PHE A 145 12.50 14.70 -20.11
CA PHE A 145 12.87 14.89 -21.51
C PHE A 145 14.25 14.29 -21.74
N THR A 146 14.35 13.41 -22.73
CA THR A 146 15.58 12.76 -23.18
C THR A 146 16.16 13.48 -24.39
N ASN A 147 17.46 13.32 -24.61
CA ASN A 147 18.15 13.81 -25.81
C ASN A 147 17.94 15.31 -26.14
N VAL A 148 17.91 16.15 -25.11
CA VAL A 148 17.80 17.61 -25.26
C VAL A 148 19.14 18.17 -25.72
N ARG A 149 19.14 18.96 -26.81
CA ARG A 149 20.37 19.48 -27.43
C ARG A 149 20.35 20.99 -27.56
N GLY A 150 21.44 21.62 -27.12
CA GLY A 150 21.64 23.05 -27.18
C GLY A 150 20.95 23.79 -26.03
N ALA A 151 21.57 24.91 -25.63
CA ALA A 151 21.15 25.62 -24.44
C ALA A 151 19.74 26.27 -24.56
N ASP A 152 19.29 26.60 -25.77
CA ASP A 152 17.96 27.16 -26.00
C ASP A 152 16.85 26.12 -25.76
N ASP A 153 17.05 24.90 -26.26
CA ASP A 153 16.12 23.79 -26.03
C ASP A 153 16.16 23.36 -24.56
N LEU A 154 17.34 23.32 -23.95
CA LEU A 154 17.49 23.07 -22.51
C LEU A 154 16.65 24.05 -21.68
N LEU A 155 16.76 25.36 -21.92
CA LEU A 155 15.96 26.36 -21.22
C LEU A 155 14.45 26.19 -21.48
N ALA A 156 14.06 25.77 -22.69
CA ALA A 156 12.67 25.45 -22.99
C ALA A 156 12.17 24.24 -22.19
N ARG A 157 12.97 23.16 -22.09
CA ARG A 157 12.61 21.96 -21.31
C ARG A 157 12.58 22.21 -19.81
N VAL A 158 13.47 23.06 -19.29
CA VAL A 158 13.40 23.53 -17.90
C VAL A 158 12.06 24.23 -17.62
N ARG A 159 11.61 25.12 -18.52
CA ARG A 159 10.28 25.74 -18.39
C ARG A 159 9.14 24.73 -18.50
N ASP A 160 9.25 23.74 -19.39
CA ASP A 160 8.25 22.68 -19.50
C ASP A 160 8.16 21.82 -18.22
N CYS A 161 9.30 21.53 -17.57
CA CYS A 161 9.34 20.89 -16.25
C CYS A 161 8.70 21.77 -15.17
N TRP A 162 8.97 23.08 -15.15
CA TRP A 162 8.30 24.00 -14.23
C TRP A 162 6.79 24.03 -14.44
N ALA A 163 6.33 24.02 -15.69
CA ALA A 163 4.91 23.96 -16.01
C ALA A 163 4.27 22.62 -15.60
N SER A 164 4.99 21.50 -15.61
CA SER A 164 4.42 20.20 -15.24
C SER A 164 3.95 20.14 -13.79
N LEU A 165 4.50 20.98 -12.91
CA LEU A 165 4.08 21.13 -11.51
C LEU A 165 2.59 21.49 -11.37
N TYR A 166 1.99 22.07 -12.41
CA TYR A 166 0.59 22.49 -12.46
C TYR A 166 -0.26 21.67 -13.43
N GLY A 167 0.07 20.39 -13.63
CA GLY A 167 -0.80 19.45 -14.33
C GLY A 167 -2.13 19.19 -13.58
N GLU A 168 -3.16 18.72 -14.29
CA GLU A 168 -4.51 18.44 -13.73
C GLU A 168 -4.43 17.63 -12.42
N ARG A 169 -3.68 16.52 -12.45
CA ARG A 169 -3.49 15.63 -11.29
C ARG A 169 -2.74 16.30 -10.13
N ALA A 170 -1.72 17.08 -10.43
CA ALA A 170 -0.90 17.76 -9.42
C ALA A 170 -1.65 18.91 -8.73
N ILE A 171 -2.50 19.64 -9.47
CA ILE A 171 -3.39 20.67 -8.91
C ILE A 171 -4.46 20.03 -8.04
N ALA A 172 -5.13 18.99 -8.54
CA ALA A 172 -6.15 18.27 -7.79
C ALA A 172 -5.57 17.77 -6.46
N TYR A 173 -4.46 17.04 -6.50
CA TYR A 173 -3.81 16.49 -5.31
C TYR A 173 -3.41 17.57 -4.28
N ARG A 174 -2.86 18.71 -4.71
CA ARG A 174 -2.47 19.79 -3.77
C ARG A 174 -3.67 20.47 -3.14
N ALA A 175 -4.72 20.73 -3.92
CA ALA A 175 -5.98 21.25 -3.39
C ALA A 175 -6.62 20.28 -2.38
N GLU A 176 -6.57 18.99 -2.71
CA GLU A 176 -7.07 17.87 -1.91
C GLU A 176 -6.35 17.74 -0.55
N LYS A 177 -5.02 17.86 -0.55
CA LYS A 177 -4.18 17.84 0.66
C LYS A 177 -4.12 19.18 1.40
N LYS A 178 -4.90 20.19 0.96
CA LYS A 178 -4.91 21.55 1.52
C LYS A 178 -3.50 22.15 1.62
N MET A 179 -2.63 21.82 0.67
CA MET A 179 -1.27 22.37 0.63
C MET A 179 -1.36 23.82 0.17
N THR A 180 -1.15 24.75 1.12
CA THR A 180 -1.20 26.19 0.87
C THR A 180 0.13 26.79 0.47
N ASP A 181 1.23 26.07 0.71
CA ASP A 181 2.57 26.52 0.35
C ASP A 181 2.73 26.53 -1.18
N GLU A 182 3.39 27.57 -1.67
CA GLU A 182 3.73 27.65 -3.09
C GLU A 182 4.68 26.48 -3.43
N PRO A 183 4.28 25.56 -4.32
CA PRO A 183 5.10 24.39 -4.61
C PRO A 183 6.38 24.85 -5.30
N ALA A 184 7.49 24.17 -5.03
CA ALA A 184 8.74 24.41 -5.72
C ALA A 184 9.25 23.13 -6.38
N ILE A 185 9.90 23.31 -7.52
CA ILE A 185 10.44 22.21 -8.32
C ILE A 185 11.85 22.59 -8.77
N ALA A 186 12.77 21.65 -8.61
CA ALA A 186 14.08 21.71 -9.22
C ALA A 186 14.07 20.89 -10.53
N CYS A 187 14.98 21.22 -11.44
CA CYS A 187 15.16 20.47 -12.69
C CYS A 187 16.57 19.91 -12.74
N ILE A 188 16.68 18.59 -12.79
CA ILE A 188 17.93 17.88 -12.99
C ILE A 188 18.29 17.99 -14.47
N VAL A 189 19.52 18.42 -14.75
CA VAL A 189 20.12 18.41 -16.08
C VAL A 189 21.30 17.46 -16.01
N GLN A 190 21.14 16.29 -16.61
CA GLN A 190 22.10 15.21 -16.55
C GLN A 190 22.59 14.87 -17.95
N GLN A 191 23.88 14.57 -18.10
CA GLN A 191 24.40 14.07 -19.37
C GLN A 191 23.61 12.84 -19.82
N MET A 192 23.17 12.85 -21.07
CA MET A 192 22.44 11.73 -21.62
C MET A 192 23.41 10.60 -21.95
N VAL A 193 23.25 9.46 -21.29
CA VAL A 193 23.95 8.23 -21.65
C VAL A 193 23.25 7.68 -22.90
N ASN A 194 23.96 7.64 -24.04
CA ASN A 194 23.42 7.04 -25.26
C ASN A 194 23.57 5.52 -25.18
N SER A 195 22.74 4.92 -24.34
CA SER A 195 22.98 3.57 -23.86
C SER A 195 22.77 2.51 -24.94
N ASP A 196 23.77 1.64 -25.09
CA ASP A 196 23.68 0.41 -25.86
C ASP A 196 22.77 -0.60 -25.16
N LYS A 197 22.80 -0.57 -23.81
CA LYS A 197 22.07 -1.47 -22.92
C LYS A 197 21.64 -0.69 -21.68
N ALA A 198 20.47 -0.96 -21.15
CA ALA A 198 20.00 -0.34 -19.92
C ALA A 198 19.09 -1.30 -19.17
N GLY A 199 18.84 -0.98 -17.91
CA GLY A 199 18.09 -1.86 -17.05
C GLY A 199 17.87 -1.34 -15.65
N VAL A 200 17.38 -2.26 -14.83
CA VAL A 200 17.22 -2.06 -13.40
C VAL A 200 17.98 -3.15 -12.66
N MET A 201 18.40 -2.88 -11.45
CA MET A 201 18.92 -3.89 -10.55
C MET A 201 18.37 -3.67 -9.15
N PHE A 202 18.07 -4.78 -8.48
CA PHE A 202 17.63 -4.80 -7.10
C PHE A 202 18.67 -5.49 -6.26
N THR A 203 19.05 -4.88 -5.14
CA THR A 203 19.99 -5.50 -4.19
C THR A 203 19.30 -6.49 -3.26
N ALA A 204 18.02 -6.81 -3.48
CA ALA A 204 17.33 -7.94 -2.88
C ALA A 204 16.29 -8.43 -3.89
N ASP A 205 15.85 -9.68 -3.80
CA ASP A 205 14.75 -10.14 -4.65
C ASP A 205 13.47 -9.37 -4.33
N PRO A 206 12.92 -8.58 -5.28
CA PRO A 206 11.73 -7.78 -5.01
C PRO A 206 10.44 -8.61 -4.90
N ALA A 207 10.45 -9.88 -5.34
CA ALA A 207 9.31 -10.79 -5.26
C ALA A 207 9.31 -11.61 -3.95
N THR A 208 10.48 -12.05 -3.50
CA THR A 208 10.61 -12.94 -2.31
C THR A 208 11.14 -12.22 -1.06
N GLY A 209 11.80 -11.08 -1.23
CA GLY A 209 12.52 -10.39 -0.16
C GLY A 209 13.85 -11.05 0.21
N ASP A 210 14.38 -11.96 -0.62
CA ASP A 210 15.69 -12.56 -0.37
C ASP A 210 16.82 -11.53 -0.53
N ASN A 211 17.40 -11.13 0.61
CA ASN A 211 18.52 -10.18 0.67
C ASN A 211 19.87 -10.82 0.34
N SER A 212 19.93 -12.13 0.08
CA SER A 212 21.17 -12.83 -0.29
C SER A 212 21.49 -12.77 -1.79
N VAL A 213 20.58 -12.20 -2.60
CA VAL A 213 20.72 -12.11 -4.05
C VAL A 213 20.67 -10.68 -4.57
N ILE A 214 21.20 -10.48 -5.78
CA ILE A 214 21.00 -9.29 -6.61
C ILE A 214 20.20 -9.75 -7.83
N VAL A 215 19.12 -9.04 -8.15
CA VAL A 215 18.31 -9.28 -9.34
C VAL A 215 18.63 -8.21 -10.36
N ILE A 216 19.03 -8.58 -11.58
CA ILE A 216 19.32 -7.63 -12.67
C ILE A 216 18.34 -7.89 -13.82
N GLU A 217 17.68 -6.84 -14.29
CA GLU A 217 16.90 -6.86 -15.52
C GLU A 217 17.57 -5.99 -16.58
N ALA A 218 17.75 -6.51 -17.79
CA ALA A 218 18.49 -5.84 -18.86
C ALA A 218 17.77 -5.88 -20.21
N ALA A 219 17.76 -4.77 -20.94
CA ALA A 219 17.33 -4.68 -22.32
C ALA A 219 18.31 -3.86 -23.18
N TRP A 220 18.16 -3.97 -24.50
CA TRP A 220 18.93 -3.19 -25.47
C TRP A 220 18.40 -1.75 -25.58
N GLY A 221 19.30 -0.79 -25.78
CA GLY A 221 18.96 0.62 -25.99
C GLY A 221 18.73 1.41 -24.69
N LEU A 222 17.88 2.43 -24.78
CA LEU A 222 17.53 3.33 -23.68
C LEU A 222 16.65 2.64 -22.62
N GLY A 223 16.85 2.98 -21.35
CA GLY A 223 16.18 2.34 -20.21
C GLY A 223 14.65 2.45 -20.17
N GLU A 224 14.05 3.33 -20.98
CA GLU A 224 12.60 3.49 -21.09
C GLU A 224 11.88 2.17 -21.42
N VAL A 225 12.51 1.29 -22.22
CA VAL A 225 11.88 0.01 -22.57
C VAL A 225 11.72 -0.94 -21.38
N VAL A 226 12.59 -0.84 -20.37
CA VAL A 226 12.53 -1.65 -19.15
C VAL A 226 11.59 -1.02 -18.13
N VAL A 227 11.81 0.26 -17.81
CA VAL A 227 11.01 0.99 -16.81
C VAL A 227 9.54 1.11 -17.24
N GLY A 228 9.29 1.30 -18.54
CA GLY A 228 7.95 1.31 -19.11
C GLY A 228 7.32 -0.07 -19.31
N GLY A 229 8.05 -1.17 -19.02
CA GLY A 229 7.60 -2.54 -19.25
C GLY A 229 7.27 -2.87 -20.70
N GLN A 230 7.85 -2.14 -21.66
CA GLN A 230 7.50 -2.22 -23.08
C GLN A 230 8.09 -3.46 -23.78
N VAL A 231 9.06 -4.12 -23.13
CA VAL A 231 9.67 -5.37 -23.57
C VAL A 231 9.80 -6.34 -22.39
N SER A 232 10.10 -7.61 -22.68
CA SER A 232 10.52 -8.56 -21.65
C SER A 232 12.04 -8.54 -21.55
N PRO A 233 12.62 -7.96 -20.49
CA PRO A 233 14.07 -7.88 -20.32
C PRO A 233 14.67 -9.26 -20.02
N ASP A 234 15.98 -9.39 -20.21
CA ASP A 234 16.74 -10.48 -19.60
C ASP A 234 16.65 -10.37 -18.09
N HIS A 235 16.58 -11.50 -17.41
CA HIS A 235 16.47 -11.58 -15.97
C HIS A 235 17.60 -12.46 -15.40
N LEU A 236 18.34 -11.90 -14.45
CA LEU A 236 19.47 -12.54 -13.80
C LEU A 236 19.26 -12.53 -12.28
N VAL A 237 19.44 -13.68 -11.64
CA VAL A 237 19.51 -13.78 -10.17
C VAL A 237 20.93 -14.17 -9.80
N ILE A 238 21.59 -13.34 -9.01
CA ILE A 238 23.02 -13.44 -8.73
C ILE A 238 23.21 -13.54 -7.23
N ASN A 239 24.01 -14.50 -6.75
CA ASN A 239 24.39 -14.57 -5.35
C ASN A 239 25.20 -13.32 -4.95
N LYS A 240 24.70 -12.58 -3.97
CA LYS A 240 25.28 -11.30 -3.56
C LYS A 240 26.67 -11.45 -2.94
N GLU A 241 27.03 -12.58 -2.34
CA GLU A 241 28.36 -12.78 -1.74
C GLU A 241 29.39 -13.28 -2.76
N THR A 242 29.05 -14.32 -3.52
CA THR A 242 29.98 -14.98 -4.44
C THR A 242 30.05 -14.31 -5.81
N GLY A 243 28.98 -13.61 -6.22
CA GLY A 243 28.82 -13.11 -7.59
C GLY A 243 28.43 -14.19 -8.59
N GLU A 244 28.13 -15.41 -8.14
CA GLU A 244 27.69 -16.52 -8.99
C GLU A 244 26.28 -16.27 -9.53
N ILE A 245 26.07 -16.55 -10.81
CA ILE A 245 24.77 -16.41 -11.47
C ILE A 245 23.94 -17.66 -11.17
N ASN A 246 22.99 -17.53 -10.25
CA ASN A 246 22.09 -18.61 -9.85
C ASN A 246 21.06 -18.90 -10.95
N GLU A 247 20.55 -17.85 -11.60
CA GLU A 247 19.57 -17.96 -12.68
C GLU A 247 19.88 -16.96 -13.81
N ARG A 248 19.72 -17.41 -15.06
CA ARG A 248 19.77 -16.57 -16.25
C ARG A 248 18.61 -16.93 -17.17
N ARG A 249 17.75 -15.96 -17.41
CA ARG A 249 16.62 -16.06 -18.34
C ARG A 249 16.73 -14.95 -19.39
N ILE A 250 16.69 -15.34 -20.66
CA ILE A 250 16.72 -14.40 -21.78
C ILE A 250 15.30 -13.99 -22.12
N GLY A 251 15.01 -12.69 -22.07
CA GLY A 251 13.70 -12.13 -22.37
C GLY A 251 13.51 -11.86 -23.87
N GLN A 252 12.26 -11.84 -24.33
CA GLN A 252 11.93 -11.46 -25.70
C GLN A 252 11.94 -9.94 -25.87
N LYS A 253 12.98 -9.44 -26.56
CA LYS A 253 13.22 -8.02 -26.80
C LYS A 253 12.89 -7.69 -28.26
N ALA A 254 11.63 -7.47 -28.58
CA ALA A 254 11.18 -7.30 -29.97
C ALA A 254 11.72 -6.01 -30.63
N PHE A 255 12.06 -5.00 -29.83
CA PHE A 255 12.60 -3.73 -30.28
C PHE A 255 13.50 -3.11 -29.21
N LYS A 256 14.24 -2.08 -29.60
CA LYS A 256 14.95 -1.18 -28.70
C LYS A 256 14.63 0.27 -29.03
N VAL A 257 14.81 1.16 -28.06
CA VAL A 257 14.77 2.61 -28.29
C VAL A 257 16.21 3.11 -28.33
N VAL A 258 16.56 3.87 -29.37
CA VAL A 258 17.88 4.47 -29.55
C VAL A 258 17.72 5.95 -29.90
N ARG A 259 18.79 6.73 -29.74
CA ARG A 259 18.85 8.07 -30.31
C ARG A 259 18.95 7.98 -31.84
N GLY A 260 17.96 8.54 -32.54
CA GLY A 260 17.93 8.64 -34.00
C GLY A 260 18.92 9.69 -34.54
N ASP A 261 19.09 9.70 -35.87
CA ASP A 261 19.98 10.64 -36.58
C ASP A 261 19.55 12.11 -36.40
N ASP A 262 18.26 12.35 -36.14
CA ASP A 262 17.70 13.66 -35.81
C ASP A 262 17.86 14.04 -34.34
N GLY A 263 18.44 13.15 -33.53
CA GLY A 263 18.64 13.30 -32.10
C GLY A 263 17.42 12.93 -31.26
N ALA A 264 16.29 12.51 -31.84
CA ALA A 264 15.10 12.13 -31.09
C ALA A 264 15.11 10.64 -30.73
N ASP A 265 14.26 10.23 -29.78
CA ASP A 265 14.07 8.82 -29.46
C ASP A 265 13.38 8.10 -30.61
N SER A 266 14.02 7.04 -31.10
CA SER A 266 13.56 6.25 -32.23
C SER A 266 13.47 4.79 -31.85
N ARG A 267 12.33 4.18 -32.16
CA ARG A 267 12.10 2.74 -32.00
C ARG A 267 12.68 1.99 -33.18
N VAL A 268 13.55 1.03 -32.89
CA VAL A 268 14.17 0.14 -33.87
C VAL A 268 13.80 -1.30 -33.52
N ASP A 269 13.11 -1.98 -34.43
CA ASP A 269 12.79 -3.40 -34.27
C ASP A 269 14.07 -4.24 -34.36
N LEU A 270 14.21 -5.21 -33.47
CA LEU A 270 15.40 -6.05 -33.38
C LEU A 270 15.30 -7.24 -34.32
N GLU A 271 16.41 -7.58 -34.99
CA GLU A 271 16.50 -8.84 -35.70
C GLU A 271 16.39 -9.99 -34.71
N LYS A 272 15.74 -11.10 -35.09
CA LYS A 272 15.50 -12.24 -34.20
C LYS A 272 16.77 -12.74 -33.48
N LYS A 273 17.92 -12.72 -34.16
CA LYS A 273 19.20 -13.11 -33.59
C LYS A 273 19.66 -12.18 -32.45
N GLU A 274 19.41 -10.87 -32.55
CA GLU A 274 19.76 -9.86 -31.54
C GLU A 274 18.73 -9.83 -30.41
N ALA A 275 17.44 -10.02 -30.74
CA ALA A 275 16.35 -10.12 -29.77
C ALA A 275 16.52 -11.31 -28.81
N ASP A 276 16.99 -12.46 -29.33
CA ASP A 276 17.19 -13.70 -28.58
C ASP A 276 18.59 -13.80 -27.93
N ALA A 277 19.46 -12.80 -28.11
CA ALA A 277 20.80 -12.78 -27.52
C ALA A 277 20.76 -12.28 -26.06
N PRO A 278 21.69 -12.76 -25.20
CA PRO A 278 21.91 -12.15 -23.89
C PRO A 278 22.40 -10.71 -24.03
N VAL A 279 21.77 -9.79 -23.30
CA VAL A 279 22.09 -8.37 -23.31
C VAL A 279 23.44 -8.11 -22.66
N LEU A 280 23.67 -8.70 -21.48
CA LEU A 280 24.86 -8.47 -20.68
C LEU A 280 25.89 -9.60 -20.86
N SER A 281 27.15 -9.22 -20.97
CA SER A 281 28.31 -10.09 -20.85
C SER A 281 28.64 -10.35 -19.38
N ASP A 282 29.40 -11.42 -19.10
CA ASP A 282 29.77 -11.78 -17.72
C ASP A 282 30.61 -10.69 -17.03
N ASP A 283 31.44 -9.96 -17.78
CA ASP A 283 32.24 -8.84 -17.27
C ASP A 283 31.36 -7.64 -16.86
N GLU A 284 30.34 -7.32 -17.66
CA GLU A 284 29.36 -6.27 -17.33
C GLU A 284 28.52 -6.66 -16.11
N ILE A 285 28.12 -7.93 -16.01
CA ILE A 285 27.41 -8.47 -14.85
C ILE A 285 28.26 -8.32 -13.59
N ALA A 286 29.54 -8.71 -13.64
CA ALA A 286 30.46 -8.57 -12.51
C ALA A 286 30.61 -7.10 -12.07
N ARG A 287 30.63 -6.17 -13.03
CA ARG A 287 30.71 -4.73 -12.75
C ARG A 287 29.44 -4.20 -12.09
N LEU A 288 28.27 -4.58 -12.59
CA LEU A 288 26.98 -4.21 -11.99
C LEU A 288 26.85 -4.75 -10.57
N VAL A 289 27.28 -5.99 -10.31
CA VAL A 289 27.30 -6.57 -8.95
C VAL A 289 28.20 -5.78 -7.99
N GLU A 290 29.37 -5.34 -8.45
CA GLU A 290 30.26 -4.50 -7.64
C GLU A 290 29.58 -3.15 -7.29
N ILE A 291 28.89 -2.54 -8.25
CA ILE A 291 28.19 -1.27 -8.06
C ILE A 291 26.99 -1.45 -7.12
N ALA A 292 26.18 -2.50 -7.32
CA ALA A 292 25.04 -2.85 -6.46
C ALA A 292 25.44 -2.98 -4.98
N ARG A 293 26.55 -3.69 -4.71
CA ARG A 293 27.09 -3.85 -3.35
C ARG A 293 27.51 -2.51 -2.74
N LYS A 294 28.13 -1.63 -3.53
CA LYS A 294 28.54 -0.28 -3.07
C LYS A 294 27.33 0.59 -2.78
N ASP A 295 26.31 0.52 -3.62
CA ASP A 295 25.06 1.28 -3.49
C ASP A 295 24.32 0.88 -2.20
N GLU A 296 24.04 -0.41 -2.02
CA GLU A 296 23.42 -0.93 -0.79
C GLU A 296 24.24 -0.63 0.46
N ALA A 297 25.57 -0.79 0.40
CA ALA A 297 26.44 -0.49 1.55
C ALA A 297 26.43 1.01 1.92
N HIS A 298 26.25 1.90 0.95
CA HIS A 298 26.17 3.34 1.17
C HIS A 298 24.84 3.75 1.83
N TYR A 299 23.71 3.19 1.39
CA TYR A 299 22.40 3.51 1.97
C TYR A 299 22.08 2.70 3.24
N GLY A 300 22.69 1.52 3.42
CA GLY A 300 22.46 0.65 4.57
C GLY A 300 21.15 -0.14 4.52
N GLU A 301 20.44 -0.10 3.38
CA GLU A 301 19.18 -0.79 3.13
C GLU A 301 19.10 -1.22 1.65
N PRO A 302 18.28 -2.23 1.29
CA PRO A 302 18.18 -2.70 -0.09
C PRO A 302 17.73 -1.61 -1.07
N GLN A 303 18.39 -1.53 -2.23
CA GLN A 303 18.14 -0.51 -3.26
C GLN A 303 17.56 -1.09 -4.55
N ASP A 304 16.69 -0.31 -5.18
CA ASP A 304 16.17 -0.39 -6.56
C ASP A 304 16.90 0.67 -7.39
N THR A 305 17.76 0.22 -8.31
CA THR A 305 18.73 1.06 -9.01
C THR A 305 18.55 0.95 -10.53
N GLU A 306 18.32 2.08 -11.20
CA GLU A 306 18.31 2.18 -12.66
C GLU A 306 19.74 2.40 -13.17
N TRP A 307 20.12 1.65 -14.21
CA TRP A 307 21.47 1.69 -14.78
C TRP A 307 21.45 1.70 -16.32
N ALA A 308 22.53 2.21 -16.89
CA ALA A 308 22.73 2.32 -18.33
C ALA A 308 24.20 2.00 -18.68
N VAL A 309 24.44 1.42 -19.85
CA VAL A 309 25.78 1.10 -20.36
C VAL A 309 25.96 1.77 -21.71
N GLU A 310 27.05 2.50 -21.85
CA GLU A 310 27.52 3.10 -23.11
C GLU A 310 28.95 2.61 -23.37
N GLY A 311 29.13 1.84 -24.45
CA GLY A 311 30.38 1.12 -24.68
C GLY A 311 30.68 0.12 -23.56
N ASN A 312 31.75 0.38 -22.80
CA ASN A 312 32.18 -0.46 -21.66
C ASN A 312 31.95 0.21 -20.30
N GLU A 313 31.40 1.42 -20.27
CA GLU A 313 31.18 2.18 -19.04
C GLU A 313 29.76 1.96 -18.53
N VAL A 314 29.65 1.67 -17.22
CA VAL A 314 28.37 1.45 -16.54
C VAL A 314 28.03 2.69 -15.73
N PHE A 315 26.83 3.22 -15.95
CA PHE A 315 26.32 4.40 -15.29
C PHE A 315 25.09 4.08 -14.43
N ILE A 316 25.00 4.71 -13.25
CA ILE A 316 23.81 4.69 -12.39
C ILE A 316 23.03 5.98 -12.60
N VAL A 317 21.80 5.87 -13.06
CA VAL A 317 20.94 7.04 -13.38
C VAL A 317 19.93 7.35 -12.28
N GLN A 318 19.61 6.37 -11.42
CA GLN A 318 18.74 6.55 -10.27
C GLN A 318 18.94 5.41 -9.25
N SER A 319 18.80 5.69 -7.96
CA SER A 319 18.72 4.68 -6.90
C SER A 319 17.68 5.09 -5.87
N ARG A 320 16.97 4.13 -5.26
CA ARG A 320 16.00 4.36 -4.18
C ARG A 320 15.79 3.10 -3.34
N PRO A 321 15.31 3.18 -2.09
CA PRO A 321 15.00 2.01 -1.30
C PRO A 321 13.95 1.10 -1.96
N ILE A 322 14.14 -0.22 -1.91
CA ILE A 322 13.11 -1.17 -2.38
C ILE A 322 11.93 -1.15 -1.41
N THR A 323 10.72 -0.94 -1.92
CA THR A 323 9.48 -1.20 -1.18
C THR A 323 9.18 -2.70 -1.15
N VAL A 324 9.94 -3.44 -0.34
CA VAL A 324 9.72 -4.88 -0.13
C VAL A 324 8.71 -5.12 0.99
N ALA A 325 7.91 -6.19 0.86
CA ALA A 325 7.38 -6.87 2.03
C ALA A 325 8.57 -7.34 2.90
N PRO A 326 8.49 -7.29 4.24
CA PRO A 326 9.67 -7.37 5.11
C PRO A 326 10.46 -8.68 4.92
N PRO A 327 11.80 -8.62 4.76
CA PRO A 327 12.65 -9.78 4.54
C PRO A 327 12.76 -10.68 5.78
N GLN A 328 12.78 -12.00 5.57
CA GLN A 328 13.17 -12.99 6.59
C GLN A 328 14.69 -12.89 6.81
N SER A 329 15.10 -12.60 8.04
CA SER A 329 16.47 -12.21 8.39
C SER A 329 17.49 -13.34 8.30
N ALA A 330 18.61 -13.11 7.60
CA ALA A 330 19.87 -13.82 7.80
C ALA A 330 20.67 -13.15 8.93
N ALA A 331 20.71 -13.76 10.12
CA ALA A 331 21.60 -13.37 11.20
C ALA A 331 22.87 -14.24 11.14
N GLY A 332 23.99 -13.62 10.74
CA GLY A 332 25.30 -14.27 10.65
C GLY A 332 25.87 -14.67 12.01
N GLY A 333 25.90 -15.98 12.27
CA GLY A 333 26.78 -16.63 13.23
C GLY A 333 27.65 -17.65 12.49
N GLN A 334 28.96 -17.42 12.50
CA GLN A 334 30.00 -18.21 11.81
C GLN A 334 29.79 -19.73 11.89
N ALA A 335 29.78 -20.41 10.74
CA ALA A 335 29.86 -21.86 10.67
C ALA A 335 30.98 -22.33 9.74
N LYS A 336 31.86 -23.13 10.33
CA LYS A 336 32.88 -23.96 9.68
C LYS A 336 32.22 -25.03 8.81
N THR A 337 32.80 -25.33 7.67
CA THR A 337 32.62 -26.58 6.90
C THR A 337 32.83 -27.80 7.81
N PRO A 338 32.09 -28.91 7.65
CA PRO A 338 32.42 -29.86 6.57
C PRO A 338 31.31 -30.78 6.01
N ASN A 339 31.57 -31.18 4.75
CA ASN A 339 31.42 -32.49 4.11
C ASN A 339 30.05 -33.12 3.82
N ALA A 340 29.90 -33.36 2.51
CA ALA A 340 29.03 -34.29 1.85
C ALA A 340 29.18 -35.75 2.35
N THR A 341 28.04 -36.43 2.46
CA THR A 341 27.86 -37.82 2.06
C THR A 341 26.43 -38.03 1.57
N ALA A 342 26.33 -38.64 0.39
CA ALA A 342 25.12 -39.03 -0.29
C ALA A 342 24.41 -40.24 0.36
N HIS A 343 23.10 -40.32 0.13
CA HIS A 343 22.13 -41.44 0.17
C HIS A 343 20.81 -40.87 0.72
N GLY A 344 19.63 -41.04 0.14
CA GLY A 344 19.14 -41.81 -1.00
C GLY A 344 17.65 -41.45 -1.18
N ASP A 345 17.09 -41.89 -2.30
CA ASP A 345 15.75 -41.59 -2.81
C ASP A 345 14.60 -41.58 -1.78
N GLU A 346 13.71 -40.58 -1.92
CA GLU A 346 12.24 -40.76 -1.94
C GLU A 346 11.57 -39.42 -2.36
N GLN A 347 11.30 -39.26 -3.66
CA GLN A 347 10.41 -38.22 -4.20
C GLN A 347 8.99 -38.79 -4.38
N PRO A 348 7.93 -38.10 -3.94
CA PRO A 348 6.61 -38.29 -4.51
C PRO A 348 6.40 -37.30 -5.67
N ALA A 349 6.39 -37.83 -6.90
CA ALA A 349 5.98 -37.10 -8.09
C ALA A 349 4.49 -36.74 -8.00
N GLN A 350 4.16 -35.45 -7.84
CA GLN A 350 2.84 -34.91 -8.19
C GLN A 350 2.84 -34.62 -9.69
N THR A 351 1.87 -35.20 -10.40
CA THR A 351 1.59 -34.95 -11.81
C THR A 351 1.18 -33.49 -12.00
N ARG A 352 2.14 -32.59 -12.20
CA ARG A 352 1.91 -31.29 -12.81
C ARG A 352 1.38 -31.54 -14.23
N GLY A 353 0.28 -30.88 -14.60
CA GLY A 353 -0.22 -30.88 -15.98
C GLY A 353 0.85 -30.39 -16.94
N GLN A 354 0.61 -30.50 -18.25
CA GLN A 354 1.57 -30.02 -19.24
C GLN A 354 1.86 -28.52 -19.04
N GLU A 355 3.14 -28.12 -19.03
CA GLU A 355 3.53 -26.71 -19.03
C GLU A 355 2.97 -26.02 -20.29
N LEU A 356 2.12 -25.02 -20.09
CA LEU A 356 1.50 -24.26 -21.19
C LEU A 356 2.32 -23.02 -21.53
N VAL A 357 2.71 -22.27 -20.49
CA VAL A 357 3.36 -20.97 -20.63
C VAL A 357 4.35 -20.78 -19.48
N LYS A 358 5.49 -20.15 -19.75
CA LYS A 358 6.48 -19.81 -18.74
C LYS A 358 6.91 -18.35 -18.87
N GLY A 359 6.64 -17.56 -17.85
CA GLY A 359 7.00 -16.16 -17.69
C GLY A 359 7.90 -15.94 -16.47
N LEU A 360 8.32 -14.71 -16.23
CA LEU A 360 9.00 -14.34 -15.00
C LEU A 360 8.01 -14.34 -13.83
N GLY A 361 8.35 -15.01 -12.72
CA GLY A 361 7.58 -14.96 -11.50
C GLY A 361 7.68 -13.59 -10.84
N ALA A 362 6.69 -12.74 -11.03
CA ALA A 362 6.71 -11.36 -10.56
C ALA A 362 6.19 -11.21 -9.12
N SER A 363 5.22 -12.03 -8.74
CA SER A 363 4.61 -12.04 -7.41
C SER A 363 4.27 -13.48 -7.04
N ALA A 364 4.73 -13.90 -5.86
CA ALA A 364 4.62 -15.28 -5.40
C ALA A 364 3.17 -15.71 -5.13
N GLY A 365 2.94 -17.01 -5.17
CA GLY A 365 1.66 -17.65 -4.86
C GLY A 365 1.16 -18.55 -5.99
N VAL A 366 0.14 -19.36 -5.71
CA VAL A 366 -0.43 -20.29 -6.69
C VAL A 366 -1.93 -20.06 -6.77
N ALA A 367 -2.46 -19.92 -7.98
CA ALA A 367 -3.89 -19.76 -8.24
C ALA A 367 -4.37 -20.71 -9.33
N VAL A 368 -5.62 -21.14 -9.24
CA VAL A 368 -6.31 -21.90 -10.29
C VAL A 368 -7.55 -21.13 -10.69
N GLY A 369 -7.76 -20.96 -11.98
CA GLY A 369 -8.93 -20.23 -12.46
C GLY A 369 -9.13 -20.35 -13.97
N ALA A 370 -10.31 -19.94 -14.42
CA ALA A 370 -10.59 -19.80 -15.84
C ALA A 370 -9.85 -18.58 -16.39
N VAL A 371 -9.12 -18.78 -17.48
CA VAL A 371 -8.45 -17.71 -18.22
C VAL A 371 -9.49 -16.76 -18.81
N ARG A 372 -9.24 -15.46 -18.65
CA ARG A 372 -9.83 -14.41 -19.46
C ARG A 372 -8.73 -13.60 -20.12
N VAL A 373 -8.69 -13.65 -21.45
CA VAL A 373 -7.77 -12.87 -22.27
C VAL A 373 -8.42 -11.53 -22.59
N LEU A 374 -7.85 -10.44 -22.08
CA LEU A 374 -8.32 -9.07 -22.33
C LEU A 374 -7.21 -8.28 -23.02
N ARG A 375 -7.54 -7.56 -24.10
CA ARG A 375 -6.58 -6.67 -24.79
C ARG A 375 -6.69 -5.22 -24.35
N SER A 376 -7.81 -4.85 -23.73
CA SER A 376 -8.05 -3.52 -23.18
C SER A 376 -8.96 -3.59 -21.94
N PRO A 377 -8.90 -2.61 -21.02
CA PRO A 377 -9.79 -2.57 -19.84
C PRO A 377 -11.28 -2.53 -20.21
N GLY A 378 -11.61 -1.93 -21.37
CA GLY A 378 -12.98 -1.84 -21.88
C GLY A 378 -13.61 -3.20 -22.24
N GLU A 379 -12.79 -4.22 -22.45
CA GLU A 379 -13.24 -5.62 -22.68
C GLU A 379 -13.57 -6.36 -21.38
N GLY A 380 -13.34 -5.74 -20.22
CA GLY A 380 -13.60 -6.31 -18.89
C GLY A 380 -15.09 -6.55 -18.57
N ALA A 381 -16.01 -6.23 -19.48
CA ALA A 381 -17.43 -6.52 -19.32
C ALA A 381 -17.65 -8.05 -19.16
N GLY A 382 -18.00 -8.46 -17.95
CA GLY A 382 -18.18 -9.87 -17.59
C GLY A 382 -16.90 -10.63 -17.25
N PHE A 383 -15.80 -9.93 -16.94
CA PHE A 383 -14.71 -10.46 -16.13
C PHE A 383 -15.24 -10.77 -14.72
N ARG A 384 -14.91 -11.93 -14.16
CA ARG A 384 -15.45 -12.40 -12.89
C ARG A 384 -14.36 -12.54 -11.86
N ALA A 385 -14.73 -12.28 -10.59
CA ALA A 385 -13.82 -12.50 -9.49
C ALA A 385 -13.33 -13.95 -9.47
N GLY A 386 -12.01 -14.15 -9.35
CA GLY A 386 -11.38 -15.46 -9.37
C GLY A 386 -10.96 -15.97 -10.75
N GLU A 387 -11.23 -15.23 -11.84
CA GLU A 387 -10.66 -15.52 -13.17
C GLU A 387 -9.16 -15.17 -13.21
N ILE A 388 -8.41 -15.83 -14.10
CA ILE A 388 -7.01 -15.52 -14.37
C ILE A 388 -6.98 -14.45 -15.45
N LEU A 389 -6.51 -13.26 -15.11
CA LEU A 389 -6.38 -12.14 -16.04
C LEU A 389 -5.16 -12.37 -16.93
N VAL A 390 -5.38 -12.52 -18.23
CA VAL A 390 -4.31 -12.65 -19.23
C VAL A 390 -4.36 -11.44 -20.16
N ALA A 391 -3.26 -10.69 -20.29
CA ALA A 391 -3.21 -9.48 -21.10
C ALA A 391 -1.86 -9.28 -21.80
N PRO A 392 -1.76 -8.52 -22.91
CA PRO A 392 -0.46 -8.22 -23.50
C PRO A 392 0.44 -7.41 -22.56
N LEU A 393 -0.14 -6.39 -21.93
CA LEU A 393 0.47 -5.47 -20.96
C LEU A 393 -0.66 -4.86 -20.11
N THR A 394 -0.37 -4.46 -18.87
CA THR A 394 -1.32 -3.72 -18.02
C THR A 394 -0.83 -2.29 -17.75
N ALA A 395 -1.78 -1.40 -17.47
CA ALA A 395 -1.58 0.02 -17.16
C ALA A 395 -2.53 0.42 -16.01
N PRO A 396 -2.42 1.64 -15.42
CA PRO A 396 -3.18 2.02 -14.22
C PRO A 396 -4.71 1.89 -14.32
N ASP A 397 -5.28 2.00 -15.51
CA ASP A 397 -6.71 1.80 -15.78
C ASP A 397 -7.18 0.33 -15.69
N TRP A 398 -6.24 -0.63 -15.57
CA TRP A 398 -6.54 -2.04 -15.34
C TRP A 398 -6.74 -2.41 -13.87
N VAL A 399 -6.33 -1.54 -12.94
CA VAL A 399 -6.33 -1.80 -11.48
C VAL A 399 -7.67 -2.38 -10.97
N PRO A 400 -8.85 -1.87 -11.38
CA PRO A 400 -10.13 -2.45 -10.94
C PRO A 400 -10.33 -3.92 -11.36
N LEU A 401 -9.84 -4.31 -12.54
CA LEU A 401 -9.89 -5.70 -13.02
C LEU A 401 -8.84 -6.55 -12.31
N MET A 402 -7.65 -6.00 -12.08
CA MET A 402 -6.58 -6.68 -11.36
C MET A 402 -7.02 -7.09 -9.95
N GLN A 403 -7.75 -6.22 -9.24
CA GLN A 403 -8.31 -6.51 -7.91
C GLN A 403 -9.31 -7.68 -7.87
N GLN A 404 -9.92 -8.02 -9.01
CA GLN A 404 -10.87 -9.12 -9.12
C GLN A 404 -10.21 -10.44 -9.52
N ALA A 405 -9.00 -10.40 -10.09
CA ALA A 405 -8.33 -11.57 -10.64
C ALA A 405 -7.79 -12.51 -9.54
N ALA A 406 -7.80 -13.82 -9.78
CA ALA A 406 -7.11 -14.79 -8.92
C ALA A 406 -5.59 -14.82 -9.16
N ALA A 407 -5.17 -14.52 -10.39
CA ALA A 407 -3.78 -14.28 -10.77
C ALA A 407 -3.71 -13.48 -12.07
N ILE A 408 -2.53 -12.94 -12.34
CA ILE A 408 -2.28 -12.09 -13.50
C ILE A 408 -1.15 -12.67 -14.34
N ILE A 409 -1.36 -12.78 -15.65
CA ILE A 409 -0.37 -13.22 -16.62
C ILE A 409 -0.25 -12.15 -17.70
N THR A 410 0.97 -11.64 -17.96
CA THR A 410 1.21 -10.73 -19.08
C THR A 410 2.22 -11.27 -20.09
N ASP A 411 1.98 -11.03 -21.37
CA ASP A 411 2.94 -11.36 -22.43
C ASP A 411 4.25 -10.59 -22.28
N GLN A 412 4.14 -9.30 -21.94
CA GLN A 412 5.26 -8.37 -21.80
C GLN A 412 5.45 -7.92 -20.35
N GLY A 413 6.60 -7.29 -20.07
CA GLY A 413 6.95 -6.77 -18.76
C GLY A 413 8.01 -7.59 -18.02
N GLY A 414 8.74 -6.91 -17.13
CA GLY A 414 9.68 -7.48 -16.16
C GLY A 414 9.19 -7.32 -14.71
N ALA A 415 10.06 -7.62 -13.74
CA ALA A 415 9.82 -7.48 -12.30
C ALA A 415 9.46 -6.05 -11.87
N THR A 416 9.77 -5.04 -12.70
CA THR A 416 9.41 -3.62 -12.50
C THR A 416 8.14 -3.18 -13.21
N SER A 417 7.51 -4.06 -14.00
CA SER A 417 6.32 -3.68 -14.76
C SER A 417 5.16 -3.29 -13.86
N HIS A 418 4.23 -2.50 -14.40
CA HIS A 418 2.99 -2.12 -13.71
C HIS A 418 2.25 -3.34 -13.12
N ALA A 419 2.14 -4.43 -13.88
CA ALA A 419 1.57 -5.69 -13.42
C ALA A 419 2.31 -6.21 -12.18
N ALA A 420 3.64 -6.29 -12.24
CA ALA A 420 4.48 -6.83 -11.17
C ALA A 420 4.36 -6.01 -9.88
N ILE A 421 4.44 -4.68 -9.97
CA ILE A 421 4.39 -3.79 -8.79
C ILE A 421 3.04 -3.89 -8.10
N ILE A 422 1.95 -3.68 -8.83
CA ILE A 422 0.60 -3.68 -8.26
C ILE A 422 0.22 -5.07 -7.74
N SER A 423 0.61 -6.15 -8.42
CA SER A 423 0.35 -7.52 -7.95
C SER A 423 1.04 -7.84 -6.62
N ARG A 424 2.26 -7.34 -6.39
CA ARG A 424 2.94 -7.50 -5.10
C ARG A 424 2.24 -6.75 -3.98
N GLU A 425 1.84 -5.51 -4.24
CA GLU A 425 1.07 -4.70 -3.29
C GLU A 425 -0.26 -5.35 -2.91
N MET A 426 -0.87 -6.07 -3.85
CA MET A 426 -2.14 -6.78 -3.66
C MET A 426 -1.99 -8.24 -3.20
N GLY A 427 -0.78 -8.79 -3.15
CA GLY A 427 -0.53 -10.20 -2.83
C GLY A 427 -1.10 -11.20 -3.84
N LEU A 428 -1.26 -10.79 -5.10
CA LEU A 428 -1.79 -11.65 -6.18
C LEU A 428 -0.64 -12.39 -6.88
N PRO A 429 -0.77 -13.70 -7.17
CA PRO A 429 0.19 -14.41 -8.01
C PRO A 429 0.30 -13.74 -9.37
N CYS A 430 1.51 -13.45 -9.82
CA CYS A 430 1.73 -12.72 -11.07
C CYS A 430 2.89 -13.31 -11.86
N ILE A 431 2.64 -13.53 -13.15
CA ILE A 431 3.64 -13.92 -14.14
C ILE A 431 3.69 -12.83 -15.20
N VAL A 432 4.87 -12.29 -15.47
CA VAL A 432 5.08 -11.26 -16.50
C VAL A 432 6.09 -11.74 -17.54
N GLY A 433 6.10 -11.14 -18.73
CA GLY A 433 7.07 -11.52 -19.77
C GLY A 433 6.93 -12.96 -20.22
N ALA A 434 5.69 -13.45 -20.31
CA ALA A 434 5.36 -14.79 -20.78
C ALA A 434 5.53 -14.97 -22.31
N GLY A 435 5.68 -13.88 -23.06
CA GLY A 435 5.90 -13.85 -24.51
C GLY A 435 4.63 -14.08 -25.33
N ASN A 436 3.98 -15.23 -25.16
CA ASN A 436 2.85 -15.68 -25.98
C ASN A 436 1.65 -16.21 -25.17
N ALA A 437 1.48 -15.74 -23.94
CA ALA A 437 0.36 -16.15 -23.08
C ALA A 437 -1.00 -15.82 -23.70
N THR A 438 -1.18 -14.66 -24.33
CA THR A 438 -2.45 -14.28 -24.96
C THR A 438 -2.77 -15.07 -26.23
N GLU A 439 -1.79 -15.77 -26.80
CA GLU A 439 -1.96 -16.64 -27.97
C GLU A 439 -2.19 -18.11 -27.59
N VAL A 440 -1.47 -18.57 -26.55
CA VAL A 440 -1.53 -19.95 -26.06
C VAL A 440 -2.76 -20.18 -25.18
N LEU A 441 -3.03 -19.25 -24.25
CA LEU A 441 -4.15 -19.35 -23.33
C LEU A 441 -5.42 -18.80 -23.98
N LYS A 442 -6.56 -19.45 -23.74
CA LYS A 442 -7.85 -19.10 -24.35
C LYS A 442 -8.91 -18.85 -23.29
N ASP A 443 -9.86 -17.97 -23.62
CA ASP A 443 -11.00 -17.70 -22.74
C ASP A 443 -11.70 -18.98 -22.28
N GLY A 444 -11.93 -19.08 -20.97
CA GLY A 444 -12.56 -20.22 -20.32
C GLY A 444 -11.64 -21.42 -20.08
N MET A 445 -10.38 -21.39 -20.53
CA MET A 445 -9.40 -22.44 -20.23
C MET A 445 -9.05 -22.42 -18.74
N THR A 446 -9.23 -23.53 -18.03
CA THR A 446 -8.78 -23.64 -16.64
C THR A 446 -7.28 -23.90 -16.60
N VAL A 447 -6.55 -23.07 -15.87
CA VAL A 447 -5.09 -23.17 -15.71
C VAL A 447 -4.69 -23.07 -14.25
N THR A 448 -3.55 -23.66 -13.92
CA THR A 448 -2.86 -23.43 -12.65
C THR A 448 -1.69 -22.49 -12.88
N VAL A 449 -1.67 -21.37 -12.17
CA VAL A 449 -0.65 -20.33 -12.23
C VAL A 449 0.22 -20.42 -10.99
N ASP A 450 1.50 -20.68 -11.15
CA ASP A 450 2.50 -20.56 -10.09
C ASP A 450 3.30 -19.26 -10.32
N GLY A 451 2.90 -18.20 -9.62
CA GLY A 451 3.51 -16.87 -9.73
C GLY A 451 4.90 -16.78 -9.13
N GLY A 452 5.30 -17.72 -8.26
CA GLY A 452 6.68 -17.82 -7.76
C GLY A 452 7.60 -18.50 -8.76
N ALA A 453 7.17 -19.65 -9.30
CA ALA A 453 7.95 -20.38 -10.31
C ALA A 453 7.89 -19.76 -11.71
N GLY A 454 6.94 -18.85 -11.95
CA GLY A 454 6.72 -18.24 -13.26
C GLY A 454 6.12 -19.20 -14.30
N VAL A 455 5.38 -20.24 -13.87
CA VAL A 455 4.88 -21.29 -14.78
C VAL A 455 3.36 -21.40 -14.73
N VAL A 456 2.76 -21.56 -15.91
CA VAL A 456 1.34 -21.89 -16.10
C VAL A 456 1.22 -23.33 -16.59
N TYR A 457 0.43 -24.13 -15.89
CA TYR A 457 0.18 -25.53 -16.22
C TYR A 457 -1.24 -25.73 -16.77
N GLU A 458 -1.38 -26.68 -17.69
CA GLU A 458 -2.66 -27.09 -18.26
C GLU A 458 -3.49 -27.78 -17.21
N GLY A 459 -4.72 -27.27 -17.05
CA GLY A 459 -5.65 -27.81 -16.08
C GLY A 459 -5.10 -27.74 -14.66
N GLY A 460 -5.71 -28.59 -13.85
CA GLY A 460 -5.77 -28.47 -12.41
C GLY A 460 -7.17 -28.94 -12.10
N GLU A 461 -7.30 -30.15 -11.55
CA GLU A 461 -8.57 -30.52 -10.97
C GLU A 461 -8.87 -29.47 -9.89
N ALA A 462 -10.06 -28.87 -9.94
CA ALA A 462 -10.70 -28.42 -8.71
C ALA A 462 -11.07 -29.67 -7.88
N SER A 463 -10.08 -30.48 -7.47
CA SER A 463 -10.29 -31.62 -6.60
C SER A 463 -9.87 -31.27 -5.19
N ALA A 464 -10.82 -31.50 -4.29
CA ALA A 464 -10.69 -31.37 -2.84
C ALA A 464 -9.53 -32.19 -2.23
N GLU A 465 -8.85 -33.04 -3.01
CA GLU A 465 -7.75 -33.89 -2.54
C GLU A 465 -6.35 -33.27 -2.74
N THR A 466 -6.17 -32.29 -3.64
CA THR A 466 -4.90 -31.54 -3.73
C THR A 466 -4.79 -30.48 -2.63
N GLN A 467 -5.92 -30.06 -2.04
CA GLN A 467 -5.98 -29.30 -0.78
C GLN A 467 -5.60 -30.16 0.45
N ALA A 468 -5.63 -31.50 0.36
CA ALA A 468 -5.50 -32.41 1.50
C ALA A 468 -4.11 -33.06 1.69
N LYS A 469 -3.14 -32.83 0.81
CA LYS A 469 -1.75 -33.31 0.97
C LYS A 469 -0.75 -32.17 1.16
N ARG A 470 -1.09 -31.22 2.03
CA ARG A 470 -0.12 -30.42 2.79
C ARG A 470 0.27 -31.19 4.05
N LYS A 471 1.10 -32.22 3.92
CA LYS A 471 1.95 -32.61 5.05
C LYS A 471 3.25 -31.83 4.90
N PRO A 472 3.66 -31.03 5.90
CA PRO A 472 5.05 -30.61 5.99
C PRO A 472 5.89 -31.88 6.08
N VAL A 473 6.91 -31.99 5.24
CA VAL A 473 8.11 -32.74 5.62
C VAL A 473 8.58 -32.09 6.91
N GLU A 474 8.69 -32.88 7.97
CA GLU A 474 9.28 -32.46 9.25
C GLU A 474 10.72 -32.00 8.99
N VAL A 475 10.92 -30.71 8.73
CA VAL A 475 12.18 -30.07 9.03
C VAL A 475 12.06 -29.64 10.48
N ALA A 476 12.70 -30.43 11.35
CA ALA A 476 12.88 -30.07 12.75
C ALA A 476 13.84 -28.87 12.84
N GLU A 477 13.36 -27.68 12.51
CA GLU A 477 14.03 -26.44 12.83
C GLU A 477 13.78 -26.16 14.31
N ARG A 478 14.80 -26.47 15.11
CA ARG A 478 14.93 -25.88 16.44
C ARG A 478 15.28 -24.40 16.26
N GLU A 479 14.28 -23.59 15.94
CA GLU A 479 14.34 -22.17 16.27
C GLU A 479 14.43 -22.08 17.80
N THR A 480 15.44 -21.37 18.29
CA THR A 480 15.41 -20.86 19.66
C THR A 480 14.25 -19.87 19.74
N GLN A 481 13.05 -20.36 20.08
CA GLN A 481 11.89 -19.53 20.38
C GLN A 481 12.33 -18.48 21.41
N ALA A 482 12.44 -17.22 20.98
CA ALA A 482 12.23 -16.12 21.91
C ALA A 482 10.87 -16.37 22.55
N ALA A 483 10.79 -16.32 23.88
CA ALA A 483 9.55 -16.61 24.58
C ALA A 483 8.39 -15.78 23.98
N PRO A 484 7.19 -16.36 23.78
CA PRO A 484 6.06 -15.63 23.25
C PRO A 484 5.84 -14.36 24.07
N LEU A 485 5.69 -13.22 23.39
CA LEU A 485 5.44 -11.94 24.04
C LEU A 485 4.07 -11.98 24.68
N VAL A 486 4.03 -12.15 26.00
CA VAL A 486 2.79 -12.14 26.76
C VAL A 486 2.28 -10.70 26.85
N THR A 487 1.14 -10.44 26.22
CA THR A 487 0.45 -9.13 26.26
C THR A 487 -0.89 -9.26 27.00
N ALA A 488 -1.32 -8.18 27.66
CA ALA A 488 -2.63 -8.11 28.31
C ALA A 488 -3.77 -7.85 27.29
N THR A 489 -3.53 -6.92 26.36
CA THR A 489 -4.36 -6.68 25.19
C THR A 489 -4.16 -7.84 24.21
N LYS A 490 -5.26 -8.46 23.81
CA LYS A 490 -5.27 -9.61 22.92
C LYS A 490 -5.09 -9.18 21.48
N LEU A 491 -4.37 -9.97 20.70
CA LEU A 491 -4.24 -9.79 19.26
C LEU A 491 -5.14 -10.81 18.57
N TYR A 492 -6.17 -10.29 17.91
CA TYR A 492 -7.05 -11.06 17.07
C TYR A 492 -6.73 -10.87 15.59
N VAL A 493 -7.34 -11.71 14.76
CA VAL A 493 -7.23 -11.62 13.30
C VAL A 493 -8.57 -11.35 12.61
N ASN A 494 -8.50 -10.63 11.50
CA ASN A 494 -9.58 -10.50 10.53
C ASN A 494 -9.46 -11.63 9.51
N LEU A 495 -10.50 -12.46 9.37
CA LEU A 495 -10.54 -13.57 8.43
C LEU A 495 -11.83 -13.56 7.63
N ALA A 496 -11.79 -14.18 6.46
CA ALA A 496 -12.97 -14.35 5.62
C ALA A 496 -12.98 -15.67 4.84
N VAL A 497 -11.80 -16.25 4.55
CA VAL A 497 -11.66 -17.45 3.74
C VAL A 497 -11.39 -18.69 4.61
N PRO A 498 -12.21 -19.76 4.52
CA PRO A 498 -12.05 -20.96 5.35
C PRO A 498 -10.68 -21.64 5.20
N ASP A 499 -10.06 -21.59 4.02
CA ASP A 499 -8.79 -22.25 3.72
C ASP A 499 -7.59 -21.69 4.49
N GLU A 500 -7.72 -20.49 5.06
CA GLU A 500 -6.66 -19.88 5.87
C GLU A 500 -6.77 -20.19 7.36
N ALA A 501 -7.89 -20.77 7.81
CA ALA A 501 -8.22 -20.90 9.23
C ALA A 501 -7.13 -21.66 10.01
N GLU A 502 -6.72 -22.84 9.55
CA GLU A 502 -5.73 -23.66 10.25
C GLU A 502 -4.33 -23.02 10.24
N ARG A 503 -3.95 -22.41 9.10
CA ARG A 503 -2.66 -21.74 8.95
C ARG A 503 -2.55 -20.57 9.91
N VAL A 504 -3.57 -19.71 9.97
CA VAL A 504 -3.56 -18.52 10.82
C VAL A 504 -3.73 -18.89 12.28
N ALA A 505 -4.51 -19.93 12.59
CA ALA A 505 -4.61 -20.47 13.94
C ALA A 505 -3.26 -20.97 14.49
N ALA A 506 -2.33 -21.40 13.63
CA ALA A 506 -0.98 -21.81 14.05
C ALA A 506 -0.04 -20.64 14.38
N LEU A 507 -0.43 -19.40 14.05
CA LEU A 507 0.35 -18.19 14.35
C LEU A 507 0.10 -17.72 15.81
N ASP A 508 0.93 -16.78 16.27
CA ASP A 508 0.81 -16.17 17.60
C ASP A 508 -0.39 -15.21 17.67
N VAL A 509 -1.60 -15.77 17.70
CA VAL A 509 -2.88 -15.05 17.72
C VAL A 509 -3.81 -15.59 18.80
N ASP A 510 -4.57 -14.69 19.42
CA ASP A 510 -5.44 -14.97 20.56
C ASP A 510 -6.87 -15.35 20.15
N GLY A 511 -7.20 -15.29 18.85
CA GLY A 511 -8.54 -15.56 18.31
C GLY A 511 -8.83 -14.81 17.01
N VAL A 512 -10.08 -14.88 16.55
CA VAL A 512 -10.58 -14.17 15.37
C VAL A 512 -11.53 -13.06 15.82
N GLY A 513 -11.17 -11.81 15.57
CA GLY A 513 -11.88 -10.62 16.04
C GLY A 513 -12.95 -10.16 15.06
N LEU A 514 -12.80 -10.55 13.79
CA LEU A 514 -13.78 -10.34 12.74
C LEU A 514 -13.70 -11.48 11.72
N LEU A 515 -14.65 -12.41 11.78
CA LEU A 515 -14.93 -13.36 10.71
C LEU A 515 -16.04 -12.81 9.82
N ARG A 516 -15.69 -12.53 8.57
CA ARG A 516 -16.55 -11.92 7.54
C ARG A 516 -17.36 -12.96 6.78
N ALA A 517 -18.67 -12.76 6.69
CA ALA A 517 -19.58 -13.64 5.95
C ALA A 517 -19.45 -13.52 4.42
N GLU A 518 -18.87 -12.43 3.92
CA GLU A 518 -18.93 -11.99 2.53
C GLU A 518 -18.31 -12.97 1.52
N PHE A 519 -17.39 -13.84 1.94
CA PHE A 519 -16.82 -14.90 1.08
C PHE A 519 -17.55 -16.24 1.22
N MET A 520 -18.17 -16.51 2.36
CA MET A 520 -18.95 -17.73 2.59
C MET A 520 -20.33 -17.63 1.93
N LEU A 521 -20.92 -16.44 1.96
CA LEU A 521 -22.28 -16.21 1.47
C LEU A 521 -22.43 -16.45 -0.04
N PRO A 522 -21.60 -15.93 -0.96
CA PRO A 522 -21.75 -16.20 -2.39
C PRO A 522 -21.66 -17.69 -2.72
N VAL A 523 -20.81 -18.44 -2.00
CA VAL A 523 -20.66 -19.88 -2.14
C VAL A 523 -21.90 -20.62 -1.64
N ALA A 524 -22.38 -20.29 -0.44
CA ALA A 524 -23.60 -20.89 0.13
C ALA A 524 -24.87 -20.53 -0.67
N LEU A 525 -24.87 -19.39 -1.34
CA LEU A 525 -25.97 -18.91 -2.18
C LEU A 525 -25.91 -19.39 -3.63
N ASP A 526 -24.79 -20.03 -4.05
CA ASP A 526 -24.53 -20.40 -5.45
C ASP A 526 -24.72 -19.20 -6.41
N GLY A 527 -24.25 -18.01 -5.98
CA GLY A 527 -24.38 -16.76 -6.72
C GLY A 527 -25.82 -16.24 -6.95
N ARG A 528 -26.83 -16.83 -6.28
CA ARG A 528 -28.23 -16.41 -6.37
C ARG A 528 -28.61 -15.46 -5.24
N HIS A 529 -29.63 -14.65 -5.48
CA HIS A 529 -30.23 -13.86 -4.40
C HIS A 529 -30.83 -14.80 -3.31
N PRO A 530 -30.66 -14.52 -2.00
CA PRO A 530 -31.16 -15.41 -0.94
C PRO A 530 -32.66 -15.71 -1.02
N ARG A 531 -33.47 -14.74 -1.44
CA ARG A 531 -34.91 -14.94 -1.70
C ARG A 531 -35.19 -16.00 -2.77
N ALA A 532 -34.41 -16.03 -3.84
CA ALA A 532 -34.57 -17.02 -4.89
C ALA A 532 -34.28 -18.44 -4.37
N LEU A 533 -33.32 -18.58 -3.45
CA LEU A 533 -33.00 -19.84 -2.79
C LEU A 533 -34.13 -20.30 -1.85
N ILE A 534 -34.71 -19.36 -1.08
CA ILE A 534 -35.88 -19.63 -0.24
C ILE A 534 -37.08 -20.08 -1.08
N GLU A 535 -37.36 -19.39 -2.19
CA GLU A 535 -38.46 -19.73 -3.10
C GLU A 535 -38.25 -21.08 -3.80
N ALA A 536 -37.00 -21.45 -4.07
CA ALA A 536 -36.64 -22.76 -4.60
C ALA A 536 -36.73 -23.89 -3.54
N GLY A 537 -36.93 -23.56 -2.26
CA GLY A 537 -36.99 -24.54 -1.18
C GLY A 537 -35.62 -25.12 -0.80
N GLU A 538 -34.53 -24.45 -1.15
CA GLU A 538 -33.14 -24.93 -0.98
C GLU A 538 -32.50 -24.44 0.34
N THR A 539 -33.32 -24.00 1.30
CA THR A 539 -32.86 -23.35 2.56
C THR A 539 -31.94 -24.21 3.40
N GLU A 540 -32.18 -25.53 3.46
CA GLU A 540 -31.34 -26.46 4.21
C GLU A 540 -29.92 -26.55 3.64
N GLN A 541 -29.76 -26.49 2.32
CA GLN A 541 -28.45 -26.52 1.68
C GLN A 541 -27.62 -25.30 2.06
N PHE A 542 -28.24 -24.11 2.06
CA PHE A 542 -27.59 -22.88 2.52
C PHE A 542 -27.12 -23.00 3.98
N VAL A 543 -27.98 -23.52 4.87
CA VAL A 543 -27.65 -23.69 6.29
C VAL A 543 -26.49 -24.66 6.48
N VAL A 544 -26.48 -25.79 5.77
CA VAL A 544 -25.39 -26.78 5.82
C VAL A 544 -24.08 -26.16 5.35
N MET A 545 -24.06 -25.49 4.20
CA MET A 545 -22.83 -24.90 3.64
C MET A 545 -22.25 -23.80 4.54
N MET A 546 -23.11 -22.95 5.11
CA MET A 546 -22.68 -21.95 6.08
C MET A 546 -22.15 -22.59 7.36
N ALA A 547 -22.85 -23.61 7.90
CA ALA A 547 -22.42 -24.31 9.10
C ALA A 547 -21.08 -25.02 8.89
N ASP A 548 -20.85 -25.66 7.74
CA ASP A 548 -19.60 -26.34 7.42
C ASP A 548 -18.43 -25.35 7.36
N SER A 549 -18.63 -24.20 6.72
CA SER A 549 -17.64 -23.13 6.66
C SER A 549 -17.30 -22.58 8.04
N LEU A 550 -18.32 -22.25 8.84
CA LEU A 550 -18.16 -21.75 10.22
C LEU A 550 -17.52 -22.78 11.14
N ARG A 551 -17.85 -24.06 11.00
CA ARG A 551 -17.28 -25.17 11.78
C ARG A 551 -15.78 -25.25 11.62
N ARG A 552 -15.26 -25.03 10.40
CA ARG A 552 -13.83 -25.05 10.13
C ARG A 552 -13.07 -23.99 10.93
N PHE A 553 -13.58 -22.75 10.95
CA PHE A 553 -13.00 -21.68 11.77
C PHE A 553 -13.10 -21.99 13.26
N ALA A 554 -14.28 -22.41 13.73
CA ALA A 554 -14.50 -22.72 15.14
C ALA A 554 -13.55 -23.83 15.62
N ALA A 555 -13.39 -24.89 14.84
CA ALA A 555 -12.47 -25.99 15.11
C ALA A 555 -11.00 -25.57 15.11
N ALA A 556 -10.56 -24.81 14.11
CA ALA A 556 -9.17 -24.38 13.99
C ALA A 556 -8.72 -23.50 15.17
N PHE A 557 -9.61 -22.64 15.67
CA PHE A 557 -9.27 -21.71 16.74
C PHE A 557 -9.56 -22.24 18.14
N ALA A 558 -10.36 -23.30 18.32
CA ALA A 558 -10.76 -23.80 19.63
C ALA A 558 -9.56 -24.03 20.58
N PRO A 559 -9.61 -23.53 21.84
CA PRO A 559 -10.72 -22.84 22.51
C PRO A 559 -10.73 -21.30 22.32
N ARG A 560 -9.85 -20.73 21.49
CA ARG A 560 -9.78 -19.29 21.23
C ARG A 560 -11.05 -18.78 20.54
N PRO A 561 -11.54 -17.58 20.89
CA PRO A 561 -12.79 -17.05 20.39
C PRO A 561 -12.76 -16.80 18.87
N VAL A 562 -13.90 -17.03 18.22
CA VAL A 562 -14.17 -16.68 16.83
C VAL A 562 -15.40 -15.78 16.79
N ILE A 563 -15.22 -14.49 16.50
CA ILE A 563 -16.29 -13.51 16.43
C ILE A 563 -16.80 -13.43 14.99
N TYR A 564 -17.94 -14.06 14.73
CA TYR A 564 -18.60 -14.08 13.42
C TYR A 564 -19.55 -12.89 13.25
N ARG A 565 -19.29 -12.06 12.23
CA ARG A 565 -20.19 -10.97 11.85
C ARG A 565 -21.25 -11.49 10.87
N THR A 566 -22.52 -11.28 11.20
CA THR A 566 -23.61 -11.66 10.30
C THR A 566 -23.64 -10.82 9.01
N MET A 567 -24.44 -11.27 8.04
CA MET A 567 -24.54 -10.67 6.71
C MET A 567 -24.77 -9.16 6.70
N ASP A 568 -23.77 -8.40 6.26
CA ASP A 568 -23.84 -6.94 6.14
C ASP A 568 -23.89 -6.43 4.69
N PHE A 569 -24.59 -7.15 3.81
CA PHE A 569 -24.67 -6.75 2.41
C PHE A 569 -25.47 -5.45 2.20
N ARG A 570 -24.95 -4.61 1.30
CA ARG A 570 -25.66 -3.46 0.74
C ARG A 570 -26.61 -3.92 -0.37
N SER A 571 -27.73 -3.23 -0.54
CA SER A 571 -28.74 -3.56 -1.57
C SER A 571 -28.15 -3.67 -2.98
N ASN A 572 -27.22 -2.78 -3.33
CA ASN A 572 -26.52 -2.80 -4.63
C ASN A 572 -25.64 -4.04 -4.83
N GLU A 573 -25.04 -4.59 -3.78
CA GLU A 573 -24.19 -5.79 -3.84
C GLU A 573 -25.06 -7.03 -4.07
N VAL A 574 -26.14 -7.19 -3.29
CA VAL A 574 -27.04 -8.35 -3.43
C VAL A 574 -27.83 -8.28 -4.73
N ARG A 575 -28.11 -7.08 -5.24
CA ARG A 575 -28.79 -6.89 -6.52
C ARG A 575 -28.01 -7.49 -7.69
N GLN A 576 -26.68 -7.48 -7.61
CA GLN A 576 -25.81 -8.07 -8.64
C GLN A 576 -25.84 -9.60 -8.66
N LEU A 577 -26.39 -10.25 -7.61
CA LEU A 577 -26.59 -11.70 -7.61
C LEU A 577 -27.69 -12.09 -8.60
N LYS A 578 -27.67 -13.34 -9.06
CA LYS A 578 -28.65 -13.85 -10.01
C LYS A 578 -30.07 -13.75 -9.43
N GLY A 579 -30.91 -12.97 -10.10
CA GLY A 579 -32.29 -12.67 -9.67
C GLY A 579 -32.42 -11.51 -8.68
N GLY A 580 -31.33 -10.87 -8.28
CA GLY A 580 -31.33 -9.81 -7.26
C GLY A 580 -32.11 -8.56 -7.67
N ASP A 581 -32.11 -8.19 -8.95
CA ASP A 581 -32.90 -7.08 -9.51
C ASP A 581 -34.41 -7.13 -9.18
N GLN A 582 -34.95 -8.31 -8.87
CA GLN A 582 -36.37 -8.51 -8.57
C GLN A 582 -36.72 -8.20 -7.12
N TYR A 583 -35.75 -8.33 -6.21
CA TYR A 583 -35.95 -8.24 -4.76
C TYR A 583 -35.31 -6.99 -4.15
N GLU A 584 -34.25 -6.46 -4.79
CA GLU A 584 -33.46 -5.37 -4.23
C GLU A 584 -33.85 -4.01 -4.82
N PRO A 585 -34.25 -3.04 -3.98
CA PRO A 585 -34.54 -1.69 -4.43
C PRO A 585 -33.26 -0.96 -4.91
N THR A 586 -33.44 0.04 -5.78
CA THR A 586 -32.34 0.96 -6.10
C THR A 586 -32.24 2.02 -5.02
N GLU A 587 -31.13 2.05 -4.28
CA GLU A 587 -30.86 3.09 -3.29
C GLU A 587 -29.87 4.11 -3.83
N GLN A 588 -30.10 5.40 -3.50
CA GLN A 588 -29.17 6.47 -3.87
C GLN A 588 -27.86 6.38 -3.07
N ASN A 589 -27.92 5.92 -1.82
CA ASN A 589 -26.75 5.80 -0.94
C ASN A 589 -26.75 4.41 -0.26
N PRO A 590 -26.33 3.35 -0.97
CA PRO A 590 -26.36 1.98 -0.43
C PRO A 590 -25.56 1.78 0.86
N MET A 591 -24.50 2.58 1.09
CA MET A 591 -23.72 2.56 2.33
C MET A 591 -24.59 2.85 3.57
N LEU A 592 -25.54 3.78 3.45
CA LEU A 592 -26.45 4.19 4.53
C LEU A 592 -27.77 3.41 4.56
N GLY A 593 -28.00 2.59 3.54
CA GLY A 593 -29.32 2.09 3.14
C GLY A 593 -29.76 0.79 3.82
N TYR A 594 -30.43 -0.05 3.05
CA TYR A 594 -31.11 -1.26 3.48
C TYR A 594 -30.12 -2.42 3.75
N ARG A 595 -29.45 -2.37 4.91
CA ARG A 595 -28.44 -3.33 5.36
C ARG A 595 -28.42 -3.56 6.87
N GLY A 596 -27.60 -4.52 7.30
CA GLY A 596 -27.34 -4.88 8.69
C GLY A 596 -28.61 -5.21 9.49
N VAL A 597 -28.60 -4.89 10.79
CA VAL A 597 -29.71 -5.20 11.72
C VAL A 597 -31.08 -4.74 11.21
N PHE A 598 -31.17 -3.57 10.58
CA PHE A 598 -32.45 -3.07 10.04
C PHE A 598 -33.03 -4.04 9.00
N ARG A 599 -32.21 -4.58 8.11
CA ARG A 599 -32.63 -5.56 7.11
C ARG A 599 -33.18 -6.83 7.76
N TYR A 600 -32.54 -7.32 8.82
CA TYR A 600 -33.00 -8.52 9.53
C TYR A 600 -34.41 -8.34 10.11
N THR A 601 -34.79 -7.12 10.52
CA THR A 601 -36.15 -6.84 11.01
C THR A 601 -37.22 -6.88 9.91
N ARG A 602 -36.83 -6.70 8.66
CA ARG A 602 -37.71 -6.72 7.48
C ARG A 602 -37.72 -8.07 6.79
N GLU A 603 -36.61 -8.81 6.90
CA GLU A 603 -36.41 -10.14 6.33
C GLU A 603 -35.97 -11.14 7.40
N PRO A 604 -36.83 -11.40 8.41
CA PRO A 604 -36.46 -12.23 9.55
C PRO A 604 -36.22 -13.69 9.14
N ASP A 605 -36.86 -14.18 8.09
CA ASP A 605 -36.68 -15.52 7.56
C ASP A 605 -35.28 -15.74 6.98
N LEU A 606 -34.70 -14.75 6.28
CA LEU A 606 -33.31 -14.82 5.82
C LEU A 606 -32.33 -14.88 6.99
N PHE A 607 -32.50 -14.00 7.97
CA PHE A 607 -31.64 -13.96 9.15
C PHE A 607 -31.73 -15.26 9.98
N LYS A 608 -32.92 -15.86 10.08
CA LYS A 608 -33.12 -17.15 10.75
C LYS A 608 -32.30 -18.30 10.14
N LEU A 609 -32.07 -18.29 8.83
CA LEU A 609 -31.23 -19.31 8.18
C LEU A 609 -29.76 -19.20 8.64
N GLU A 610 -29.24 -17.98 8.68
CA GLU A 610 -27.88 -17.71 9.16
C GLU A 610 -27.72 -18.09 10.64
N LEU A 611 -28.73 -17.77 11.46
CA LEU A 611 -28.74 -18.16 12.88
C LEU A 611 -28.82 -19.68 13.08
N GLU A 612 -29.55 -20.41 12.24
CA GLU A 612 -29.60 -21.87 12.32
C GLU A 612 -28.24 -22.49 11.99
N ALA A 613 -27.47 -21.91 11.05
CA ALA A 613 -26.11 -22.34 10.78
C ALA A 613 -25.18 -22.09 11.99
N VAL A 614 -25.26 -20.91 12.60
CA VAL A 614 -24.49 -20.56 13.82
C VAL A 614 -24.83 -21.51 14.97
N LYS A 615 -26.13 -21.78 15.19
CA LYS A 615 -26.62 -22.68 16.23
C LYS A 615 -26.09 -24.11 16.07
N ARG A 616 -26.04 -24.63 14.84
CA ARG A 616 -25.47 -25.96 14.55
C ARG A 616 -24.00 -26.02 14.97
N VAL A 617 -23.21 -25.02 14.61
CA VAL A 617 -21.78 -24.98 14.97
C VAL A 617 -21.59 -24.78 16.48
N ARG A 618 -22.42 -23.95 17.12
CA ARG A 618 -22.39 -23.74 18.58
C ARG A 618 -22.73 -24.97 19.40
N ALA A 619 -23.46 -25.93 18.82
CA ALA A 619 -23.70 -27.21 19.47
C ALA A 619 -22.42 -28.07 19.59
N GLU A 620 -21.43 -27.81 18.74
CA GLU A 620 -20.16 -28.52 18.67
C GLU A 620 -19.00 -27.71 19.28
N PHE A 621 -19.05 -26.38 19.17
CA PHE A 621 -17.98 -25.45 19.54
C PHE A 621 -18.50 -24.24 20.32
N ASP A 622 -18.02 -24.02 21.54
CA ASP A 622 -18.45 -22.92 22.42
C ASP A 622 -17.72 -21.59 22.16
N ASN A 623 -16.70 -21.60 21.31
CA ASN A 623 -15.85 -20.45 20.99
C ASN A 623 -16.42 -19.56 19.87
N LEU A 624 -17.49 -19.97 19.18
CA LEU A 624 -18.15 -19.18 18.13
C LEU A 624 -19.11 -18.13 18.71
N GLN A 625 -18.80 -16.86 18.50
CA GLN A 625 -19.55 -15.70 19.00
C GLN A 625 -20.22 -14.96 17.84
N LEU A 626 -21.35 -14.32 18.10
CA LEU A 626 -22.17 -13.67 17.08
C LEU A 626 -22.01 -12.16 17.20
N MET A 627 -21.77 -11.48 16.08
CA MET A 627 -21.67 -10.02 16.02
C MET A 627 -22.68 -9.44 15.03
N LEU A 628 -23.47 -8.48 15.50
CA LEU A 628 -24.47 -7.78 14.70
C LEU A 628 -23.89 -6.50 14.07
N PRO A 629 -23.92 -6.36 12.74
CA PRO A 629 -23.46 -5.17 12.03
C PRO A 629 -24.54 -4.07 11.96
N PHE A 630 -24.10 -2.83 11.88
CA PHE A 630 -24.88 -1.65 11.50
C PHE A 630 -26.11 -1.38 12.39
N VAL A 631 -25.95 -1.55 13.70
CA VAL A 631 -27.00 -1.27 14.70
C VAL A 631 -27.18 0.24 14.85
N ARG A 632 -28.31 0.79 14.38
CA ARG A 632 -28.54 2.25 14.45
C ARG A 632 -29.31 2.66 15.70
N THR A 633 -30.27 1.85 16.11
CA THR A 633 -31.24 2.20 17.16
C THR A 633 -31.54 1.03 18.09
N THR A 634 -32.06 1.34 19.28
CA THR A 634 -32.37 0.34 20.30
C THR A 634 -33.51 -0.60 19.88
N TRP A 635 -34.51 -0.11 19.16
CA TRP A 635 -35.63 -0.94 18.70
C TRP A 635 -35.20 -1.95 17.62
N GLU A 636 -34.23 -1.59 16.76
CA GLU A 636 -33.65 -2.52 15.77
C GLU A 636 -32.95 -3.69 16.47
N LEU A 637 -32.13 -3.37 17.49
CA LEU A 637 -31.45 -4.37 18.31
C LEU A 637 -32.47 -5.27 19.03
N GLU A 638 -33.47 -4.69 19.68
CA GLU A 638 -34.54 -5.46 20.38
C GLU A 638 -35.32 -6.37 19.43
N ALA A 639 -35.61 -5.91 18.21
CA ALA A 639 -36.27 -6.73 17.21
C ALA A 639 -35.39 -7.91 16.76
N CYS A 640 -34.09 -7.68 16.57
CA CYS A 640 -33.16 -8.76 16.20
C CYS A 640 -32.92 -9.75 17.35
N LEU A 641 -32.85 -9.27 18.58
CA LEU A 641 -32.75 -10.13 19.76
C LEU A 641 -33.92 -11.11 19.87
N LYS A 642 -35.15 -10.65 19.61
CA LYS A 642 -36.32 -11.55 19.56
C LYS A 642 -36.16 -12.65 18.51
N ILE A 643 -35.60 -12.34 17.34
CA ILE A 643 -35.35 -13.33 16.29
C ILE A 643 -34.26 -14.33 16.72
N ILE A 644 -33.20 -13.85 17.38
CA ILE A 644 -32.14 -14.70 17.95
C ILE A 644 -32.73 -15.63 19.00
N ASP A 645 -33.53 -15.11 19.93
CA ASP A 645 -34.18 -15.88 20.99
C ASP A 645 -35.14 -16.94 20.42
N GLU A 646 -35.84 -16.64 19.32
CA GLU A 646 -36.72 -17.61 18.63
C GLU A 646 -35.93 -18.81 18.07
N VAL A 647 -34.72 -18.60 17.54
CA VAL A 647 -33.90 -19.66 16.92
C VAL A 647 -33.05 -20.40 17.95
N GLU A 648 -32.39 -19.65 18.84
CA GLU A 648 -31.37 -20.13 19.77
C GLU A 648 -31.91 -20.46 21.17
N ALA A 649 -33.22 -20.37 21.40
CA ALA A 649 -34.07 -20.44 22.62
C ALA A 649 -33.59 -21.17 23.91
N ARG A 650 -32.46 -21.90 23.91
CA ARG A 650 -31.90 -22.65 25.06
C ARG A 650 -30.37 -22.65 25.17
N SER A 651 -29.63 -21.81 24.45
CA SER A 651 -28.15 -21.93 24.43
C SER A 651 -27.43 -21.36 25.66
N GLY A 652 -28.11 -20.60 26.53
CA GLY A 652 -27.61 -20.17 27.85
C GLY A 652 -26.32 -19.35 27.88
N ASN A 653 -25.70 -19.08 26.72
CA ASN A 653 -24.32 -18.58 26.63
C ASN A 653 -24.04 -17.86 25.31
N SER A 654 -25.04 -17.22 24.67
CA SER A 654 -24.80 -16.48 23.43
C SER A 654 -24.03 -15.19 23.73
N LYS A 655 -22.70 -15.28 23.68
CA LYS A 655 -21.83 -14.10 23.66
C LYS A 655 -22.16 -13.30 22.40
N LEU A 656 -22.99 -12.28 22.58
CA LEU A 656 -23.47 -11.40 21.53
C LEU A 656 -22.63 -10.14 21.51
N TRP A 657 -22.21 -9.75 20.31
CA TRP A 657 -21.45 -8.55 20.04
C TRP A 657 -22.24 -7.63 19.12
N VAL A 658 -21.93 -6.35 19.19
CA VAL A 658 -22.38 -5.37 18.21
C VAL A 658 -21.17 -4.65 17.61
N MET A 659 -21.27 -4.30 16.34
CA MET A 659 -20.24 -3.50 15.70
C MET A 659 -20.49 -2.01 16.01
N ALA A 660 -19.51 -1.35 16.64
CA ALA A 660 -19.52 0.08 16.91
C ALA A 660 -19.07 0.83 15.65
N GLU A 661 -20.02 1.03 14.74
CA GLU A 661 -19.73 1.65 13.44
C GLU A 661 -20.70 2.76 13.07
N VAL A 662 -21.83 2.89 13.76
CA VAL A 662 -22.78 4.00 13.60
C VAL A 662 -22.61 4.98 14.76
N PRO A 663 -22.46 6.30 14.53
CA PRO A 663 -22.21 7.29 15.57
C PRO A 663 -23.18 7.27 16.75
N SER A 664 -24.40 6.78 16.54
CA SER A 664 -25.41 6.64 17.59
C SER A 664 -24.94 5.78 18.78
N ILE A 665 -24.00 4.84 18.57
CA ILE A 665 -23.51 3.96 19.63
C ILE A 665 -22.80 4.71 20.75
N VAL A 666 -22.13 5.81 20.42
CA VAL A 666 -21.44 6.71 21.38
C VAL A 666 -22.41 7.20 22.47
N HIS A 667 -23.69 7.31 22.14
CA HIS A 667 -24.75 7.76 23.04
C HIS A 667 -25.68 6.63 23.53
N ARG A 668 -25.60 5.44 22.94
CA ARG A 668 -26.53 4.33 23.20
C ARG A 668 -25.87 3.08 23.79
N LEU A 669 -24.58 3.13 24.08
CA LEU A 669 -23.85 1.98 24.59
C LEU A 669 -24.47 1.40 25.87
N ASP A 670 -24.90 2.25 26.82
CA ASP A 670 -25.61 1.83 28.03
C ASP A 670 -26.94 1.12 27.72
N ASP A 671 -27.70 1.64 26.75
CA ASP A 671 -28.95 1.02 26.32
C ASP A 671 -28.69 -0.35 25.70
N TYR A 672 -27.68 -0.48 24.84
CA TYR A 672 -27.32 -1.74 24.20
C TYR A 672 -26.81 -2.76 25.22
N ALA A 673 -25.97 -2.34 26.18
CA ALA A 673 -25.51 -3.15 27.30
C ALA A 673 -26.67 -3.73 28.11
N ALA A 674 -27.69 -2.91 28.41
CA ALA A 674 -28.88 -3.35 29.13
C ALA A 674 -29.72 -4.40 28.38
N ARG A 675 -29.50 -4.60 27.08
CA ARG A 675 -30.13 -5.66 26.27
C ARG A 675 -29.30 -6.95 26.22
N GLY A 676 -28.18 -7.01 26.94
CA GLY A 676 -27.40 -8.24 27.11
C GLY A 676 -26.32 -8.46 26.04
N ILE A 677 -25.86 -7.40 25.36
CA ILE A 677 -24.60 -7.51 24.60
C ILE A 677 -23.45 -7.77 25.57
N THR A 678 -22.45 -8.53 25.12
CA THR A 678 -21.28 -8.92 25.91
C THR A 678 -20.00 -8.28 25.40
N GLY A 679 -20.00 -7.82 24.14
CA GLY A 679 -18.85 -7.17 23.53
C GLY A 679 -19.21 -6.18 22.43
N VAL A 680 -18.22 -5.37 22.07
CA VAL A 680 -18.30 -4.36 21.04
C VAL A 680 -17.05 -4.46 20.17
N SER A 681 -17.21 -4.48 18.85
CA SER A 681 -16.08 -4.33 17.92
C SER A 681 -16.21 -3.02 17.17
N ILE A 682 -15.25 -2.13 17.31
CA ILE A 682 -15.21 -0.86 16.59
C ILE A 682 -14.90 -1.13 15.13
N GLY A 683 -15.85 -0.80 14.26
CA GLY A 683 -15.69 -0.80 12.81
C GLY A 683 -15.15 0.54 12.36
N SER A 684 -13.84 0.75 12.48
CA SER A 684 -13.22 2.07 12.29
C SER A 684 -13.50 2.67 10.92
N ASN A 685 -13.62 1.83 9.89
CA ASN A 685 -13.96 2.24 8.53
C ASN A 685 -15.32 2.98 8.47
N ASP A 686 -16.40 2.29 8.82
CA ASP A 686 -17.76 2.83 8.73
C ASP A 686 -18.00 3.92 9.78
N LEU A 687 -17.38 3.80 10.97
CA LEU A 687 -17.39 4.86 11.96
C LEU A 687 -16.77 6.14 11.41
N THR A 688 -15.62 6.05 10.74
CA THR A 688 -14.94 7.20 10.10
C THR A 688 -15.83 7.81 9.01
N GLN A 689 -16.40 6.97 8.14
CA GLN A 689 -17.33 7.42 7.10
C GLN A 689 -18.48 8.24 7.66
N LEU A 690 -19.12 7.75 8.73
CA LEU A 690 -20.31 8.38 9.30
C LEU A 690 -19.99 9.56 10.22
N MET A 691 -18.88 9.53 10.94
CA MET A 691 -18.43 10.65 11.78
C MET A 691 -18.02 11.86 10.93
N LEU A 692 -17.37 11.63 9.79
CA LEU A 692 -16.87 12.69 8.92
C LEU A 692 -17.80 13.02 7.75
N GLY A 693 -18.85 12.21 7.52
CA GLY A 693 -19.76 12.37 6.40
C GLY A 693 -19.10 12.11 5.05
N VAL A 694 -18.19 11.12 4.99
CA VAL A 694 -17.40 10.75 3.82
C VAL A 694 -17.79 9.36 3.31
N ASP A 695 -17.95 9.24 1.99
CA ASP A 695 -17.94 7.95 1.32
C ASP A 695 -16.49 7.64 0.91
N ARG A 696 -15.93 6.54 1.42
CA ARG A 696 -14.55 6.15 1.11
C ARG A 696 -14.40 5.62 -0.31
N ASP A 697 -15.48 5.13 -0.91
CA ASP A 697 -15.51 4.63 -2.29
C ASP A 697 -15.55 5.82 -3.28
N SER A 698 -15.80 7.04 -2.78
CA SER A 698 -15.69 8.29 -3.53
C SER A 698 -14.24 8.75 -3.61
N GLU A 699 -13.64 8.65 -4.80
CA GLU A 699 -12.29 9.20 -5.08
C GLU A 699 -12.18 10.69 -4.71
N LEU A 700 -13.26 11.45 -4.85
CA LEU A 700 -13.32 12.87 -4.47
C LEU A 700 -13.21 13.10 -2.97
N CYS A 701 -13.66 12.14 -2.17
CA CYS A 701 -13.69 12.26 -0.71
C CYS A 701 -12.63 11.40 0.00
N ALA A 702 -11.90 10.56 -0.73
CA ALA A 702 -10.70 9.83 -0.27
C ALA A 702 -9.76 10.63 0.67
N PRO A 703 -9.44 11.91 0.43
CA PRO A 703 -8.61 12.69 1.37
C PRO A 703 -9.25 13.02 2.71
N LEU A 704 -10.58 13.07 2.77
CA LEU A 704 -11.33 13.36 4.00
C LEU A 704 -11.40 12.12 4.89
N PHE A 705 -11.13 10.94 4.33
CA PHE A 705 -11.12 9.69 5.07
C PHE A 705 -9.79 9.54 5.83
N ASP A 706 -9.78 9.92 7.11
CA ASP A 706 -8.68 9.61 8.04
C ASP A 706 -9.25 9.07 9.35
N GLU A 707 -8.93 7.80 9.64
CA GLU A 707 -9.33 7.11 10.88
C GLU A 707 -8.67 7.71 12.14
N ARG A 708 -7.68 8.60 11.96
CA ARG A 708 -6.99 9.34 13.02
C ARG A 708 -7.52 10.76 13.22
N ASP A 709 -8.57 11.15 12.50
CA ASP A 709 -9.22 12.44 12.72
C ASP A 709 -9.68 12.57 14.18
N GLY A 710 -9.54 13.76 14.76
CA GLY A 710 -9.84 14.02 16.16
C GLY A 710 -11.29 13.67 16.56
N ALA A 711 -12.26 13.85 15.65
CA ALA A 711 -13.64 13.48 15.91
C ALA A 711 -13.83 11.95 15.98
N VAL A 712 -13.11 11.21 15.14
CA VAL A 712 -13.13 9.74 15.12
C VAL A 712 -12.44 9.18 16.35
N LEU A 713 -11.24 9.68 16.66
CA LEU A 713 -10.48 9.28 17.86
C LEU A 713 -11.26 9.55 19.14
N ALA A 714 -11.93 10.70 19.26
CA ALA A 714 -12.77 11.02 20.41
C ALA A 714 -13.95 10.06 20.55
N ALA A 715 -14.59 9.67 19.43
CA ALA A 715 -15.66 8.68 19.45
C ALA A 715 -15.14 7.30 19.90
N ILE A 716 -13.98 6.87 19.39
CA ILE A 716 -13.33 5.61 19.74
C ILE A 716 -12.95 5.58 21.23
N GLU A 717 -12.31 6.63 21.74
CA GLU A 717 -11.97 6.77 23.16
C GLU A 717 -13.23 6.67 24.04
N GLN A 718 -14.31 7.36 23.65
CA GLN A 718 -15.58 7.31 24.40
C GLN A 718 -16.21 5.91 24.37
N ILE A 719 -16.14 5.20 23.24
CA ILE A 719 -16.63 3.82 23.13
C ILE A 719 -15.81 2.89 24.03
N ILE A 720 -14.48 2.96 23.99
CA ILE A 720 -13.59 2.13 24.82
C ILE A 720 -13.85 2.40 26.30
N GLY A 721 -13.87 3.68 26.71
CA GLY A 721 -14.15 4.07 28.10
C GLY A 721 -15.54 3.64 28.57
N GLY A 722 -16.54 3.73 27.70
CA GLY A 722 -17.90 3.24 27.96
C GLY A 722 -17.95 1.71 28.13
N CYS A 723 -17.27 0.95 27.28
CA CYS A 723 -17.19 -0.51 27.38
C CYS A 723 -16.54 -0.93 28.70
N ARG A 724 -15.41 -0.31 29.07
CA ARG A 724 -14.73 -0.56 30.35
C ARG A 724 -15.64 -0.30 31.55
N ARG A 725 -16.36 0.84 31.55
CA ARG A 725 -17.32 1.18 32.61
C ARG A 725 -18.45 0.15 32.74
N LEU A 726 -18.91 -0.40 31.62
CA LEU A 726 -20.00 -1.37 31.55
C LEU A 726 -19.53 -2.83 31.65
N SER A 727 -18.22 -3.06 31.81
CA SER A 727 -17.61 -4.40 31.79
C SER A 727 -17.91 -5.20 30.52
N LEU A 728 -18.05 -4.50 29.39
CA LEU A 728 -18.15 -5.08 28.05
C LEU A 728 -16.76 -5.24 27.47
N THR A 729 -16.52 -6.33 26.75
CA THR A 729 -15.26 -6.47 26.02
C THR A 729 -15.23 -5.57 24.79
N CYS A 730 -14.13 -4.88 24.55
CA CYS A 730 -13.95 -3.95 23.44
C CYS A 730 -12.83 -4.42 22.50
N SER A 731 -13.16 -4.54 21.22
CA SER A 731 -12.23 -4.81 20.13
C SER A 731 -12.27 -3.69 19.11
N ILE A 732 -11.26 -3.59 18.25
CA ILE A 732 -11.28 -2.77 17.04
C ILE A 732 -10.85 -3.61 15.86
N CYS A 733 -11.54 -3.45 14.73
CA CYS A 733 -11.20 -4.09 13.47
C CYS A 733 -11.09 -3.04 12.37
N GLY A 734 -10.07 -3.17 11.52
CA GLY A 734 -9.72 -2.18 10.51
C GLY A 734 -8.25 -2.28 10.12
N GLN A 735 -7.84 -1.48 9.14
CA GLN A 735 -6.44 -1.44 8.69
C GLN A 735 -5.60 -0.42 9.48
N ALA A 736 -6.23 0.57 10.13
CA ALA A 736 -5.51 1.57 10.92
C ALA A 736 -4.53 0.99 11.95
N PRO A 737 -4.89 -0.03 12.78
CA PRO A 737 -3.94 -0.62 13.73
C PRO A 737 -2.76 -1.35 13.07
N SER A 738 -2.92 -1.81 11.82
CA SER A 738 -1.83 -2.42 11.03
C SER A 738 -0.91 -1.36 10.42
N ARG A 739 -1.47 -0.20 10.06
CA ARG A 739 -0.79 0.86 9.31
C ARG A 739 -0.07 1.88 10.21
N TYR A 740 -0.61 2.15 11.39
CA TYR A 740 -0.18 3.26 12.25
C TYR A 740 0.19 2.76 13.65
N PRO A 741 1.50 2.61 13.97
CA PRO A 741 1.95 2.19 15.30
C PRO A 741 1.46 3.10 16.44
N GLU A 742 1.38 4.40 16.22
CA GLU A 742 0.88 5.38 17.17
C GLU A 742 -0.60 5.17 17.54
N TYR A 743 -1.36 4.58 16.62
CA TYR A 743 -2.77 4.26 16.82
C TYR A 743 -2.93 3.08 17.79
N VAL A 744 -2.08 2.05 17.66
CA VAL A 744 -2.03 0.91 18.59
C VAL A 744 -1.72 1.39 20.00
N GLU A 745 -0.75 2.29 20.15
CA GLU A 745 -0.37 2.85 21.45
C GLU A 745 -1.55 3.58 22.13
N GLN A 746 -2.28 4.41 21.40
CA GLN A 746 -3.46 5.11 21.92
C GLN A 746 -4.55 4.14 22.38
N LEU A 747 -4.89 3.15 21.54
CA LEU A 747 -5.90 2.14 21.86
C LEU A 747 -5.56 1.36 23.14
N VAL A 748 -4.30 0.95 23.29
CA VAL A 748 -3.82 0.27 24.50
C VAL A 748 -3.89 1.21 25.71
N SER A 749 -3.50 2.49 25.56
CA SER A 749 -3.59 3.48 26.64
C SER A 749 -5.02 3.74 27.12
N TRP A 750 -5.99 3.71 26.21
CA TRP A 750 -7.42 3.80 26.53
C TRP A 750 -7.97 2.51 27.14
N GLY A 751 -7.21 1.42 27.09
CA GLY A 751 -7.51 0.12 27.69
C GLY A 751 -8.46 -0.71 26.84
N ILE A 752 -8.21 -0.77 25.53
CA ILE A 752 -8.87 -1.74 24.66
C ILE A 752 -8.51 -3.18 25.07
N ASP A 753 -9.47 -4.12 25.01
CA ASP A 753 -9.21 -5.52 25.36
C ASP A 753 -8.55 -6.30 24.22
N SER A 754 -8.83 -5.92 22.98
CA SER A 754 -8.30 -6.62 21.81
C SER A 754 -8.18 -5.74 20.56
N ILE A 755 -7.23 -6.09 19.68
CA ILE A 755 -7.02 -5.44 18.39
C ILE A 755 -7.03 -6.53 17.32
N SER A 756 -7.85 -6.35 16.27
CA SER A 756 -8.01 -7.34 15.20
C SER A 756 -7.40 -6.84 13.88
N VAL A 757 -6.36 -7.53 13.41
CA VAL A 757 -5.57 -7.14 12.22
C VAL A 757 -5.59 -8.21 11.13
N ASN A 758 -5.10 -7.88 9.93
CA ASN A 758 -4.90 -8.88 8.90
C ASN A 758 -3.74 -9.84 9.26
N PRO A 759 -3.70 -11.07 8.71
CA PRO A 759 -2.68 -12.06 9.05
C PRO A 759 -1.23 -11.63 8.80
N ASP A 760 -0.98 -10.74 7.85
CA ASP A 760 0.34 -10.19 7.53
C ASP A 760 0.89 -9.25 8.61
N ALA A 761 0.01 -8.60 9.39
CA ALA A 761 0.40 -7.64 10.42
C ALA A 761 0.61 -8.24 11.82
N ILE A 762 0.31 -9.53 12.03
CA ILE A 762 0.29 -10.19 13.36
C ILE A 762 1.56 -9.89 14.18
N ASN A 763 2.74 -10.24 13.64
CA ASN A 763 4.00 -10.15 14.35
C ASN A 763 4.41 -8.70 14.66
N THR A 764 4.04 -7.77 13.79
CA THR A 764 4.35 -6.34 13.95
C THR A 764 3.43 -5.72 15.00
N THR A 765 2.12 -5.97 14.92
CA THR A 765 1.14 -5.47 15.89
C THR A 765 1.36 -6.06 17.29
N ARG A 766 1.71 -7.35 17.43
CA ARG A 766 2.06 -7.96 18.74
C ARG A 766 3.19 -7.19 19.43
N ARG A 767 4.24 -6.82 18.70
CA ARG A 767 5.37 -6.05 19.21
C ARG A 767 4.96 -4.63 19.62
N HIS A 768 4.10 -3.98 18.84
CA HIS A 768 3.58 -2.65 19.19
C HIS A 768 2.70 -2.67 20.44
N ILE A 769 1.83 -3.68 20.59
CA ILE A 769 1.04 -3.87 21.82
C ILE A 769 1.97 -4.05 23.02
N ALA A 770 2.94 -4.97 22.94
CA ALA A 770 3.88 -5.21 24.02
C ALA A 770 4.70 -3.96 24.40
N ALA A 771 5.10 -3.16 23.40
CA ALA A 771 5.80 -1.90 23.63
C ALA A 771 4.91 -0.85 24.34
N ALA A 772 3.65 -0.74 23.92
CA ALA A 772 2.69 0.18 24.52
C ALA A 772 2.37 -0.20 25.98
N GLU A 773 2.13 -1.48 26.26
CA GLU A 773 1.90 -1.97 27.63
C GLU A 773 3.12 -1.72 28.53
N ARG A 774 4.32 -2.06 28.04
CA ARG A 774 5.56 -1.82 28.79
C ARG A 774 5.78 -0.34 29.09
N LYS A 775 5.39 0.56 28.18
CA LYS A 775 5.45 2.00 28.40
C LYS A 775 4.56 2.41 29.57
N ILE A 776 3.30 1.93 29.60
CA ILE A 776 2.35 2.19 30.69
C ILE A 776 2.89 1.66 32.03
N GLU A 777 3.45 0.45 32.04
CA GLU A 777 4.07 -0.12 33.25
C GLU A 777 5.24 0.73 33.76
N LEU A 778 6.13 1.16 32.87
CA LEU A 778 7.27 2.00 33.24
C LEU A 778 6.83 3.37 33.75
N GLU A 779 5.79 3.97 33.18
CA GLU A 779 5.20 5.23 33.65
C GLU A 779 4.54 5.07 35.03
N ALA A 780 3.83 3.95 35.26
CA ALA A 780 3.28 3.60 36.56
C ALA A 780 4.38 3.34 37.61
N ALA A 781 5.48 2.68 37.23
CA ALA A 781 6.63 2.45 38.11
C ALA A 781 7.36 3.75 38.47
N ARG A 782 7.50 4.68 37.51
CA ARG A 782 8.11 6.00 37.75
C ARG A 782 7.25 6.89 38.65
N SER A 783 5.92 6.85 38.48
CA SER A 783 4.99 7.62 39.32
C SER A 783 4.80 7.04 40.73
N SER A 784 5.11 5.75 40.94
CA SER A 784 5.07 5.08 42.25
C SER A 784 6.40 5.07 43.03
N SER A 785 7.50 5.58 42.45
CA SER A 785 8.81 5.62 43.11
C SER A 785 8.90 6.77 44.13
N PRO A 786 9.37 6.53 45.38
CA PRO A 786 9.37 7.52 46.47
C PRO A 786 10.21 8.78 46.18
N GLU A 787 11.14 8.73 45.23
CA GLU A 787 11.90 9.93 44.79
C GLU A 787 11.03 10.95 44.04
N ALA A 788 9.99 10.50 43.31
CA ALA A 788 9.04 11.41 42.64
C ALA A 788 8.09 12.08 43.65
N ALA A 789 7.74 11.39 44.73
CA ALA A 789 6.97 11.96 45.84
C ALA A 789 7.76 13.06 46.59
N HIS A 790 9.08 12.94 46.66
CA HIS A 790 9.95 13.94 47.29
C HIS A 790 10.20 15.17 46.40
N ALA A 791 10.17 15.01 45.08
CA ALA A 791 10.22 16.14 44.12
C ALA A 791 8.89 16.91 44.05
N SER A 792 7.76 16.23 44.25
CA SER A 792 6.42 16.83 44.33
C SER A 792 6.17 17.59 45.65
N SER A 793 6.75 17.12 46.78
CA SER A 793 6.60 17.81 48.08
C SER A 793 7.45 19.08 48.19
N LYS A 794 8.60 19.15 47.51
CA LYS A 794 9.46 20.36 47.52
C LYS A 794 8.97 21.47 46.59
N SER A 795 8.23 21.14 45.52
CA SER A 795 7.65 22.14 44.61
C SER A 795 6.36 22.75 45.15
N SER A 796 5.62 22.04 46.01
CA SER A 796 4.40 22.53 46.65
C SER A 796 4.65 23.47 47.84
N GLU A 797 5.74 23.32 48.60
CA GLU A 797 6.11 24.28 49.66
C GLU A 797 6.54 25.65 49.11
N HIS A 798 7.18 25.69 47.92
CA HIS A 798 7.56 26.96 47.31
C HIS A 798 6.38 27.72 46.66
N TYR A 799 5.33 27.02 46.23
CA TYR A 799 4.16 27.67 45.61
C TYR A 799 3.16 28.25 46.64
N VAL A 800 3.03 27.65 47.82
CA VAL A 800 2.13 28.16 48.87
C VAL A 800 2.69 29.42 49.55
N SER A 801 4.01 29.59 49.61
CA SER A 801 4.61 30.84 50.12
C SER A 801 4.40 32.04 49.18
N ALA A 802 4.34 31.82 47.85
CA ALA A 802 4.20 32.90 46.87
C ALA A 802 2.73 33.35 46.68
N ALA A 803 1.77 32.44 46.85
CA ALA A 803 0.34 32.74 46.70
C ALA A 803 -0.22 33.57 47.87
N THR A 804 0.25 33.33 49.10
CA THR A 804 -0.23 34.05 50.29
C THR A 804 0.26 35.51 50.35
N SER A 805 1.42 35.81 49.74
CA SER A 805 1.93 37.19 49.65
C SER A 805 1.13 38.06 48.68
N LYS A 806 0.67 37.49 47.54
CA LYS A 806 -0.06 38.25 46.50
C LYS A 806 -1.54 38.49 46.83
N LEU A 807 -2.16 37.66 47.66
CA LEU A 807 -3.55 37.84 48.09
C LEU A 807 -3.75 38.89 49.20
N THR A 808 -2.66 39.35 49.83
CA THR A 808 -2.72 40.36 50.91
C THR A 808 -2.55 41.78 50.36
N GLU A 809 -1.86 41.97 49.22
CA GLU A 809 -1.71 43.29 48.56
C GLU A 809 -2.96 43.70 47.75
N GLN A 810 -3.66 42.77 47.09
CA GLN A 810 -4.84 43.10 46.28
C GLN A 810 -6.13 43.37 47.07
N ARG A 811 -6.13 43.17 48.39
CA ARG A 811 -7.32 43.41 49.24
C ARG A 811 -7.34 44.80 49.89
N ASN A 812 -6.26 45.59 49.76
CA ASN A 812 -6.16 46.94 50.33
C ASN A 812 -6.33 48.08 49.31
N GLU A 813 -6.40 47.82 48.00
CA GLU A 813 -6.52 48.87 46.96
C GLU A 813 -7.91 48.99 46.31
N GLY A 814 -8.90 48.19 46.73
CA GLY A 814 -10.24 48.13 46.11
C GLY A 814 -11.37 48.90 46.81
N ILE A 815 -11.10 49.64 47.90
CA ILE A 815 -12.14 50.39 48.64
C ILE A 815 -11.66 51.83 48.91
N SER A 816 -11.66 52.67 47.88
CA SER A 816 -11.91 54.11 48.05
C SER A 816 -12.20 54.77 46.70
N SER A 817 -13.22 55.64 46.70
CA SER A 817 -13.57 56.64 45.68
C SER A 817 -14.50 56.24 44.52
N SER A 818 -15.79 56.06 44.85
CA SER A 818 -16.88 56.61 44.03
C SER A 818 -17.89 57.33 44.94
N GLY A 819 -17.98 58.64 44.76
CA GLY A 819 -18.83 59.62 45.44
C GLY A 819 -18.06 60.94 45.36
N SER A 820 -18.42 61.96 44.60
CA SER A 820 -19.72 62.43 44.13
C SER A 820 -19.45 63.53 43.09
N GLU A 821 -20.29 63.66 42.06
CA GLU A 821 -21.06 64.89 41.73
C GLU A 821 -21.56 64.90 40.29
N GLN A 822 -22.83 65.30 40.20
CA GLN A 822 -23.59 65.56 38.98
C GLN A 822 -23.23 66.94 38.41
N SER A 823 -23.13 67.02 37.08
CA SER A 823 -23.80 68.06 36.27
C SER A 823 -23.88 67.60 34.82
#